data_AF-A0A672HXJ0-F1
#
_entry.id   AF-A0A672HXJ0-F1
#
_cell.length_a   1.000
_cell.length_b   1.000
_cell.length_c   1.000
_cell.angle_alpha   90.00
_cell.angle_beta   90.00
_cell.angle_gamma   90.00
#
_symmetry.space_group_name_H-M   'P 1'
#
loop_
_entity.id
_entity.type
_entity.pdbx_description
1 polymer ?
#
loop_
_entity_poly.entity_id
_entity_poly.type
_entity_poly.pdbx_seq_one_letter_code
_entity_poly.pdbx_strand_id
1 'polypeptide(L)'
;MPTANTKKQKKGRDTAVQGTNDSSVVSKVSAAAQGYFQDDFLQHFVCKAARRAPLINRGYYVRWRAVDHCVRTFLRVTAECPKRQVLSLGAGFDSLYFRLRADGSLNGAVVFEVDFPDVARRKSALILSNETLSGMLDSHLPPSPTGPACVCSSQYRLLGVDVREESQVEQALGAAGLDWAAPTLILSEVVLTYMETRWSDAVISWAARLLPQSLLVVYEQIRPDDAFGRVMLQHFHKLNSRLHALRQYPDTAAQRRRFLDKGWEQCVCVDMNHFFLGLVSEEERGRVESLEPFDEHEEWHQKCSHYFILTACRGALTAAALLPHPAGTRSVSSGPSVSPSPSPPALSVRPVPAAVGGLEGLEGLEGLEGLAMASTSLRPGLILLTGGSSRGGRGAAGRVLLRAQGGWRSVGVEPAADLGVRLHHTATRLPGGGSEVREAVKLCVEPTVCSGEAPPPRWRHSAAVVSNFLFVFGGKNQREAALGDSCFLDLDQRRWTHLPVEGAAPEPRHSHSACPFRGGVVLFGGLGRRGAPLGDAALLRPAGSGRGFCWEALDVRPPPVPRYSHRAHVMGDKLVVVGGVWLHADGVPGVAVIDMATGGSVEFSLDTTSVPWPLMLHSFCSETTDSESELLLIGGGGNCFSFGTHLNPQPVCLDLRPALI
;
A
#
# COMPACT_ATOMS: atom_id res chain seq x y z
N MET A 1 23.85 20.28 34.83
CA MET A 1 22.40 20.59 34.79
C MET A 1 21.96 20.79 33.33
N PRO A 2 21.05 19.98 32.77
CA PRO A 2 20.39 20.30 31.51
C PRO A 2 19.21 21.23 31.81
N THR A 3 19.42 22.52 31.57
CA THR A 3 18.63 23.64 32.09
C THR A 3 17.39 23.91 31.25
N ALA A 4 16.21 23.86 31.90
CA ALA A 4 14.86 24.33 31.52
C ALA A 4 14.35 24.18 30.06
N ASN A 5 15.11 24.60 29.06
CA ASN A 5 14.77 24.57 27.64
C ASN A 5 14.63 23.13 27.12
N THR A 6 15.49 22.20 27.55
CA THR A 6 15.42 20.77 27.19
C THR A 6 14.18 20.09 27.78
N LYS A 7 13.79 20.45 29.01
CA LYS A 7 12.55 19.93 29.65
C LYS A 7 11.30 20.47 28.96
N LYS A 8 11.29 21.74 28.55
CA LYS A 8 10.17 22.35 27.81
C LYS A 8 10.02 21.76 26.40
N GLN A 9 11.13 21.52 25.70
CA GLN A 9 11.14 20.82 24.41
C GLN A 9 10.70 19.35 24.54
N LYS A 10 11.16 18.62 25.56
CA LYS A 10 10.70 17.24 25.86
C LYS A 10 9.19 17.21 26.10
N LYS A 11 8.66 18.12 26.92
CA LYS A 11 7.21 18.24 27.19
C LYS A 11 6.41 18.52 25.92
N GLY A 12 6.87 19.43 25.06
CA GLY A 12 6.20 19.72 23.78
C GLY A 12 6.18 18.53 22.81
N ARG A 13 7.25 17.73 22.76
CA ARG A 13 7.31 16.50 21.95
C ARG A 13 6.39 15.41 22.50
N ASP A 14 6.41 15.18 23.81
CA ASP A 14 5.53 14.19 24.45
C ASP A 14 4.04 14.57 24.23
N THR A 15 3.68 15.86 24.26
CA THR A 15 2.31 16.31 23.90
C THR A 15 1.95 16.02 22.44
N ALA A 16 2.86 16.19 21.49
CA ALA A 16 2.60 15.87 20.08
C ALA A 16 2.39 14.36 19.85
N VAL A 17 3.18 13.52 20.53
CA VAL A 17 2.98 12.06 20.53
C VAL A 17 1.61 11.69 21.12
N GLN A 18 1.20 12.32 22.22
CA GLN A 18 -0.13 12.09 22.80
C GLN A 18 -1.27 12.48 21.85
N GLY A 19 -1.08 13.47 20.97
CA GLY A 19 -2.07 13.85 19.94
C GLY A 19 -2.29 12.77 18.87
N THR A 20 -1.35 11.83 18.68
CA THR A 20 -1.51 10.72 17.73
C THR A 20 -2.58 9.73 18.17
N ASN A 21 -2.76 9.55 19.49
CA ASN A 21 -3.84 8.75 20.08
C ASN A 21 -5.20 9.24 19.58
N ASP A 22 -5.46 10.55 19.70
CA ASP A 22 -6.76 11.16 19.42
C ASP A 22 -7.13 11.02 17.93
N SER A 23 -6.14 11.08 17.03
CA SER A 23 -6.35 10.82 15.58
C SER A 23 -6.60 9.35 15.27
N SER A 24 -5.87 8.46 15.95
CA SER A 24 -5.94 7.01 15.74
C SER A 24 -7.29 6.44 16.18
N VAL A 25 -7.78 6.82 17.36
CA VAL A 25 -9.07 6.35 17.88
C VAL A 25 -10.24 6.78 16.99
N VAL A 26 -10.23 8.00 16.44
CA VAL A 26 -11.27 8.47 15.51
C VAL A 26 -11.31 7.61 14.25
N SER A 27 -10.15 7.15 13.78
CA SER A 27 -10.05 6.31 12.59
C SER A 27 -10.49 4.86 12.87
N LYS A 28 -10.22 4.33 14.07
CA LYS A 28 -10.80 3.05 14.54
C LYS A 28 -12.33 3.15 14.64
N VAL A 29 -12.87 4.23 15.21
CA VAL A 29 -14.33 4.48 15.28
C VAL A 29 -14.96 4.54 13.90
N SER A 30 -14.34 5.24 12.95
CA SER A 30 -14.81 5.29 11.57
C SER A 30 -14.90 3.90 10.94
N ALA A 31 -13.84 3.08 11.08
CA ALA A 31 -13.83 1.73 10.53
C ALA A 31 -14.90 0.83 11.17
N ALA A 32 -15.05 0.87 12.51
CA ALA A 32 -16.08 0.12 13.23
C ALA A 32 -17.49 0.52 12.79
N ALA A 33 -17.76 1.83 12.68
CA ALA A 33 -19.06 2.35 12.24
C ALA A 33 -19.42 1.99 10.78
N GLN A 34 -18.43 1.69 9.94
CA GLN A 34 -18.65 1.18 8.58
C GLN A 34 -18.70 -0.36 8.52
N GLY A 35 -18.70 -1.05 9.65
CA GLY A 35 -18.84 -2.51 9.73
C GLY A 35 -17.56 -3.29 9.41
N TYR A 36 -16.39 -2.65 9.38
CA TYR A 36 -15.13 -3.37 9.14
C TYR A 36 -14.84 -4.38 10.25
N PHE A 37 -15.13 -4.01 11.49
CA PHE A 37 -15.09 -4.87 12.66
C PHE A 37 -16.10 -4.38 13.70
N GLN A 38 -16.47 -5.26 14.64
CA GLN A 38 -17.39 -4.90 15.72
C GLN A 38 -16.62 -4.35 16.92
N ASP A 39 -16.99 -3.15 17.35
CA ASP A 39 -16.48 -2.52 18.55
C ASP A 39 -17.47 -1.46 19.06
N ASP A 40 -18.31 -1.87 20.01
CA ASP A 40 -19.37 -1.02 20.55
C ASP A 40 -18.85 0.02 21.56
N PHE A 41 -17.55 -0.03 21.90
CA PHE A 41 -16.95 0.73 22.99
C PHE A 41 -16.12 1.92 22.54
N LEU A 42 -15.44 1.83 21.38
CA LEU A 42 -14.57 2.89 20.86
C LEU A 42 -15.25 4.26 20.77
N GLN A 43 -16.55 4.28 20.45
CA GLN A 43 -17.34 5.51 20.35
C GLN A 43 -17.39 6.32 21.66
N HIS A 44 -17.23 5.67 22.81
CA HIS A 44 -17.24 6.31 24.13
C HIS A 44 -15.91 6.99 24.47
N PHE A 45 -14.86 6.77 23.67
CA PHE A 45 -13.54 7.37 23.86
C PHE A 45 -13.25 8.56 22.94
N VAL A 46 -14.22 8.99 22.12
CA VAL A 46 -14.07 10.12 21.21
C VAL A 46 -15.09 11.21 21.49
N CYS A 47 -14.66 12.47 21.46
CA CYS A 47 -15.58 13.60 21.58
C CYS A 47 -16.43 13.80 20.31
N LYS A 48 -15.86 13.51 19.14
CA LYS A 48 -16.53 13.65 17.84
C LYS A 48 -16.11 12.53 16.90
N ALA A 49 -17.06 11.68 16.52
CA ALA A 49 -16.85 10.73 15.44
C ALA A 49 -16.71 11.48 14.11
N ALA A 50 -15.78 11.01 13.27
CA ALA A 50 -15.59 11.54 11.91
C ALA A 50 -15.35 10.38 10.95
N ARG A 51 -16.12 10.33 9.86
CA ARG A 51 -15.92 9.36 8.79
C ARG A 51 -14.57 9.61 8.12
N ARG A 52 -13.84 8.52 7.85
CA ARG A 52 -12.60 8.50 7.07
C ARG A 52 -12.84 7.89 5.69
N ALA A 53 -11.92 8.16 4.76
CA ALA A 53 -11.94 7.57 3.44
C ALA A 53 -11.82 6.03 3.53
N PRO A 54 -12.39 5.27 2.56
CA PRO A 54 -12.34 3.81 2.56
C PRO A 54 -10.92 3.24 2.67
N LEU A 55 -9.92 3.89 2.06
CA LEU A 55 -8.50 3.53 2.22
C LEU A 55 -8.07 3.50 3.69
N ILE A 56 -8.41 4.53 4.44
CA ILE A 56 -8.09 4.63 5.87
C ILE A 56 -8.84 3.57 6.66
N ASN A 57 -10.14 3.38 6.41
CA ASN A 57 -10.93 2.36 7.10
C ASN A 57 -10.35 0.95 6.89
N ARG A 58 -10.01 0.57 5.64
CA ARG A 58 -9.30 -0.68 5.32
C ARG A 58 -7.95 -0.79 6.04
N GLY A 59 -7.20 0.31 6.08
CA GLY A 59 -5.93 0.39 6.80
C GLY A 59 -6.06 0.12 8.30
N TYR A 60 -7.10 0.64 8.94
CA TYR A 60 -7.40 0.41 10.35
C TYR A 60 -8.05 -0.96 10.59
N TYR A 61 -8.80 -1.49 9.64
CA TYR A 61 -9.28 -2.86 9.68
C TYR A 61 -8.14 -3.86 9.77
N VAL A 62 -7.17 -3.83 8.85
CA VAL A 62 -6.08 -4.83 8.87
C VAL A 62 -5.19 -4.66 10.10
N ARG A 63 -5.03 -3.43 10.60
CA ARG A 63 -4.38 -3.14 11.87
C ARG A 63 -5.10 -3.84 13.03
N TRP A 64 -6.41 -3.60 13.17
CA TRP A 64 -7.25 -4.22 14.20
C TRP A 64 -7.25 -5.75 14.08
N ARG A 65 -7.44 -6.28 12.87
CA ARG A 65 -7.51 -7.71 12.59
C ARG A 65 -6.20 -8.43 12.92
N ALA A 66 -5.05 -7.82 12.64
CA ALA A 66 -3.74 -8.38 12.96
C ALA A 66 -3.50 -8.46 14.47
N VAL A 67 -3.81 -7.38 15.20
CA VAL A 67 -3.69 -7.36 16.66
C VAL A 67 -4.67 -8.34 17.30
N ASP A 68 -5.95 -8.30 16.90
CA ASP A 68 -7.00 -9.18 17.43
C ASP A 68 -6.69 -10.66 17.18
N HIS A 69 -6.18 -11.00 15.99
CA HIS A 69 -5.70 -12.36 15.68
C HIS A 69 -4.63 -12.84 16.66
N CYS A 70 -3.62 -12.01 16.96
CA CYS A 70 -2.56 -12.37 17.89
C CYS A 70 -3.08 -12.51 19.33
N VAL A 71 -3.92 -11.58 19.78
CA VAL A 71 -4.51 -11.61 21.13
C VAL A 71 -5.38 -12.85 21.32
N ARG A 72 -6.29 -13.13 20.38
CA ARG A 72 -7.15 -14.32 20.47
C ARG A 72 -6.37 -15.61 20.37
N THR A 73 -5.32 -15.66 19.55
CA THR A 73 -4.44 -16.83 19.46
C THR A 73 -3.75 -17.10 20.80
N PHE A 74 -3.20 -16.06 21.45
CA PHE A 74 -2.61 -16.19 22.77
C PHE A 74 -3.62 -16.65 23.84
N LEU A 75 -4.81 -16.05 23.89
CA LEU A 75 -5.86 -16.44 24.84
C LEU A 75 -6.32 -17.89 24.60
N ARG A 76 -6.34 -18.36 23.36
CA ARG A 76 -6.63 -19.77 23.05
C ARG A 76 -5.53 -20.71 23.51
N VAL A 77 -4.27 -20.39 23.20
CA VAL A 77 -3.09 -21.21 23.57
C VAL A 77 -2.94 -21.31 25.09
N THR A 78 -3.33 -20.27 25.82
CA THR A 78 -3.22 -20.20 27.28
C THR A 78 -4.54 -20.51 28.00
N ALA A 79 -5.50 -21.17 27.34
CA ALA A 79 -6.83 -21.49 27.90
C ALA A 79 -6.76 -22.28 29.22
N GLU A 80 -5.86 -23.26 29.29
CA GLU A 80 -5.69 -24.15 30.44
C GLU A 80 -4.84 -23.54 31.56
N CYS A 81 -4.30 -22.33 31.36
CA CYS A 81 -3.48 -21.68 32.37
C CYS A 81 -4.37 -21.03 33.44
N PRO A 82 -4.14 -21.30 34.74
CA PRO A 82 -4.99 -20.78 35.82
C PRO A 82 -4.91 -19.25 35.97
N LYS A 83 -3.80 -18.65 35.50
CA LYS A 83 -3.61 -17.21 35.40
C LYS A 83 -2.97 -16.89 34.06
N ARG A 84 -3.41 -15.78 33.47
CA ARG A 84 -2.90 -15.27 32.19
C ARG A 84 -3.15 -13.78 32.09
N GLN A 85 -2.30 -13.08 31.36
CA GLN A 85 -2.27 -11.62 31.41
C GLN A 85 -2.12 -11.02 30.02
N VAL A 86 -2.72 -9.84 29.83
CA VAL A 86 -2.48 -8.98 28.68
C VAL A 86 -1.93 -7.66 29.21
N LEU A 87 -0.74 -7.26 28.78
CA LEU A 87 -0.10 -6.00 29.10
C LEU A 87 -0.03 -5.13 27.84
N SER A 88 -0.89 -4.13 27.74
CA SER A 88 -0.89 -3.17 26.63
C SER A 88 -0.04 -1.95 26.99
N LEU A 89 1.06 -1.76 26.29
CA LEU A 89 1.99 -0.64 26.44
C LEU A 89 1.59 0.49 25.50
N GLY A 90 1.42 1.69 26.02
CA GLY A 90 0.91 2.84 25.25
C GLY A 90 -0.51 2.59 24.76
N ALA A 91 -1.38 2.08 25.64
CA ALA A 91 -2.72 1.62 25.27
C ALA A 91 -3.62 2.73 24.71
N GLY A 92 -3.30 3.99 24.97
CA GLY A 92 -4.11 5.13 24.54
C GLY A 92 -5.57 4.93 24.92
N PHE A 93 -6.47 5.20 23.99
CA PHE A 93 -7.90 4.98 24.13
C PHE A 93 -8.38 3.68 23.46
N ASP A 94 -7.55 2.64 23.46
CA ASP A 94 -7.96 1.32 22.98
C ASP A 94 -9.07 0.70 23.86
N SER A 95 -9.94 -0.08 23.23
CA SER A 95 -11.15 -0.69 23.80
C SER A 95 -11.00 -2.19 24.10
N LEU A 96 -9.80 -2.79 23.91
CA LEU A 96 -9.56 -4.23 23.92
C LEU A 96 -10.15 -4.92 25.15
N TYR A 97 -9.94 -4.38 26.36
CA TYR A 97 -10.51 -4.96 27.58
C TYR A 97 -12.04 -5.09 27.50
N PHE A 98 -12.73 -4.03 27.09
CA PHE A 98 -14.19 -4.00 27.02
C PHE A 98 -14.72 -4.99 25.99
N ARG A 99 -14.07 -5.07 24.82
CA ARG A 99 -14.41 -6.08 23.78
C ARG A 99 -14.25 -7.51 24.29
N LEU A 100 -13.11 -7.83 24.88
CA LEU A 100 -12.83 -9.19 25.39
C LEU A 100 -13.73 -9.56 26.58
N ARG A 101 -14.17 -8.57 27.37
CA ARG A 101 -15.11 -8.83 28.46
C ARG A 101 -16.53 -9.06 27.93
N ALA A 102 -16.95 -8.29 26.93
CA ALA A 102 -18.28 -8.39 26.34
C ALA A 102 -18.52 -9.74 25.64
N ASP A 103 -17.51 -10.28 24.97
CA ASP A 103 -17.61 -11.56 24.25
C ASP A 103 -17.19 -12.78 25.10
N GLY A 104 -16.88 -12.58 26.39
CA GLY A 104 -16.50 -13.65 27.32
C GLY A 104 -15.08 -14.22 27.12
N SER A 105 -14.24 -13.60 26.29
CA SER A 105 -12.89 -14.10 25.99
C SER A 105 -11.89 -13.97 27.14
N LEU A 106 -12.18 -13.18 28.18
CA LEU A 106 -11.23 -12.98 29.27
C LEU A 106 -11.01 -14.25 30.11
N ASN A 107 -12.03 -15.03 30.48
CA ASN A 107 -11.93 -16.31 31.22
C ASN A 107 -10.66 -16.46 32.09
N GLY A 108 -10.57 -15.74 33.22
CA GLY A 108 -9.40 -15.78 34.13
C GLY A 108 -8.20 -14.91 33.70
N ALA A 109 -8.27 -14.21 32.57
CA ALA A 109 -7.28 -13.23 32.14
C ALA A 109 -7.47 -11.88 32.84
N VAL A 110 -6.35 -11.23 33.13
CA VAL A 110 -6.30 -9.84 33.63
C VAL A 110 -5.64 -8.95 32.58
N VAL A 111 -6.26 -7.81 32.29
CA VAL A 111 -5.73 -6.82 31.35
C VAL A 111 -5.11 -5.66 32.13
N PHE A 112 -3.84 -5.41 31.85
CA PHE A 112 -3.07 -4.26 32.31
C PHE A 112 -2.86 -3.32 31.13
N GLU A 113 -3.16 -2.06 31.30
CA GLU A 113 -2.86 -1.00 30.35
C GLU A 113 -1.93 0.03 30.99
N VAL A 114 -0.90 0.42 30.27
CA VAL A 114 0.06 1.43 30.69
C VAL A 114 0.10 2.53 29.65
N ASP A 115 0.02 3.78 30.08
CA ASP A 115 0.26 4.96 29.23
C ASP A 115 0.82 6.10 30.07
N PHE A 116 1.19 7.21 29.43
CA PHE A 116 1.56 8.43 30.14
C PHE A 116 0.50 8.82 31.18
N PRO A 117 0.92 9.35 32.36
CA PRO A 117 0.00 9.72 33.42
C PRO A 117 -1.19 10.60 32.97
N ASP A 118 -0.96 11.54 32.06
CA ASP A 118 -2.01 12.41 31.53
C ASP A 118 -3.01 11.64 30.65
N VAL A 119 -2.55 10.70 29.80
CA VAL A 119 -3.41 9.88 28.93
C VAL A 119 -4.23 8.90 29.75
N ALA A 120 -3.60 8.21 30.70
CA ALA A 120 -4.28 7.29 31.62
C ALA A 120 -5.36 8.02 32.45
N ARG A 121 -5.07 9.22 32.97
CA ARG A 121 -6.06 10.04 33.67
C ARG A 121 -7.23 10.45 32.77
N ARG A 122 -6.98 10.86 31.52
CA ARG A 122 -8.07 11.16 30.55
C ARG A 122 -8.93 9.94 30.26
N LYS A 123 -8.32 8.78 30.00
CA LYS A 123 -9.05 7.53 29.76
C LYS A 123 -9.88 7.12 30.97
N SER A 124 -9.30 7.20 32.17
CA SER A 124 -10.00 6.94 33.42
C SER A 124 -11.22 7.83 33.60
N ALA A 125 -11.11 9.13 33.32
CA ALA A 125 -12.25 10.05 33.41
C ALA A 125 -13.37 9.67 32.44
N LEU A 126 -13.05 9.21 31.22
CA LEU A 126 -14.03 8.75 30.23
C LEU A 126 -14.69 7.44 30.68
N ILE A 127 -13.93 6.48 31.21
CA ILE A 127 -14.45 5.19 31.71
C ILE A 127 -15.41 5.42 32.87
N LEU A 128 -15.01 6.23 33.85
CA LEU A 128 -15.79 6.45 35.07
C LEU A 128 -17.04 7.32 34.86
N SER A 129 -17.03 8.20 33.85
CA SER A 129 -18.19 9.06 33.55
C SER A 129 -19.18 8.43 32.57
N ASN A 130 -18.88 7.27 31.99
CA ASN A 130 -19.73 6.57 31.03
C ASN A 130 -20.29 5.29 31.65
N GLU A 131 -21.62 5.19 31.81
CA GLU A 131 -22.29 4.04 32.44
C GLU A 131 -22.06 2.71 31.72
N THR A 132 -21.92 2.73 30.38
CA THR A 132 -21.63 1.52 29.61
C THR A 132 -20.25 0.98 29.93
N LEU A 133 -19.24 1.86 29.99
CA LEU A 133 -17.86 1.45 30.30
C LEU A 133 -17.69 1.10 31.78
N SER A 134 -18.19 1.94 32.70
CA SER A 134 -18.07 1.70 34.14
C SER A 134 -18.85 0.46 34.58
N GLY A 135 -20.01 0.18 33.97
CA GLY A 135 -20.79 -1.04 34.22
C GLY A 135 -20.08 -2.34 33.83
N MET A 136 -19.03 -2.28 33.00
CA MET A 136 -18.16 -3.44 32.70
C MET A 136 -17.07 -3.68 33.74
N LEU A 137 -17.02 -2.91 34.84
CA LEU A 137 -16.11 -3.12 35.95
C LEU A 137 -16.87 -3.75 37.12
N ASP A 138 -16.34 -4.85 37.65
CA ASP A 138 -16.99 -5.72 38.64
C ASP A 138 -16.98 -5.19 40.09
N SER A 139 -16.06 -4.29 40.44
CA SER A 139 -16.14 -3.44 41.65
C SER A 139 -14.92 -2.52 41.73
N HIS A 140 -15.13 -1.27 42.18
CA HIS A 140 -14.07 -0.26 42.30
C HIS A 140 -13.25 -0.50 43.57
N LEU A 141 -11.97 -0.87 43.41
CA LEU A 141 -10.98 -0.53 44.43
C LEU A 141 -10.76 0.98 44.33
N PRO A 142 -10.94 1.78 45.40
CA PRO A 142 -10.70 3.21 45.34
C PRO A 142 -9.23 3.42 44.92
N PRO A 143 -8.97 4.14 43.81
CA PRO A 143 -7.60 4.40 43.40
C PRO A 143 -6.91 5.18 44.52
N SER A 144 -5.66 4.84 44.83
CA SER A 144 -4.84 5.71 45.67
C SER A 144 -4.74 7.07 44.97
N PRO A 145 -5.14 8.19 45.59
CA PRO A 145 -5.12 9.51 44.95
C PRO A 145 -3.72 9.97 44.54
N THR A 146 -2.67 9.28 45.01
CA THR A 146 -1.25 9.55 44.73
C THR A 146 -0.55 8.39 44.01
N GLY A 147 -1.24 7.29 43.72
CA GLY A 147 -0.66 6.11 43.07
C GLY A 147 -0.67 6.16 41.54
N PRO A 148 0.15 5.35 40.86
CA PRO A 148 0.16 5.27 39.39
C PRO A 148 -1.13 4.65 38.82
N ALA A 149 -1.91 3.92 39.62
CA ALA A 149 -3.13 3.29 39.17
C ALA A 149 -4.30 4.29 39.07
N CYS A 150 -4.85 4.44 37.87
CA CYS A 150 -6.02 5.28 37.60
C CYS A 150 -7.34 4.50 37.70
N VAL A 151 -7.36 3.22 37.28
CA VAL A 151 -8.52 2.31 37.39
C VAL A 151 -8.06 0.93 37.84
N CYS A 152 -8.80 0.32 38.77
CA CYS A 152 -8.56 -1.05 39.24
C CYS A 152 -9.90 -1.78 39.48
N SER A 153 -10.13 -2.87 38.74
CA SER A 153 -11.19 -3.86 38.99
C SER A 153 -10.58 -5.24 39.30
N SER A 154 -11.27 -6.39 39.21
CA SER A 154 -10.55 -7.68 39.29
C SER A 154 -9.77 -7.99 38.01
N GLN A 155 -10.35 -7.73 36.84
CA GLN A 155 -9.78 -8.11 35.53
C GLN A 155 -9.21 -6.95 34.70
N TYR A 156 -9.25 -5.71 35.19
CA TYR A 156 -8.70 -4.54 34.50
C TYR A 156 -7.84 -3.67 35.42
N ARG A 157 -6.69 -3.22 34.92
CA ARG A 157 -5.81 -2.24 35.57
C ARG A 157 -5.37 -1.21 34.54
N LEU A 158 -5.58 0.08 34.84
CA LEU A 158 -5.07 1.19 34.04
C LEU A 158 -4.04 1.96 34.86
N LEU A 159 -2.80 2.03 34.36
CA LEU A 159 -1.67 2.63 35.05
C LEU A 159 -1.11 3.82 34.24
N GLY A 160 -0.90 4.93 34.92
CA GLY A 160 -0.23 6.12 34.41
C GLY A 160 1.26 6.11 34.72
N VAL A 161 2.07 5.52 33.83
CA VAL A 161 3.52 5.41 33.98
C VAL A 161 4.21 5.59 32.62
N ASP A 162 5.35 6.27 32.62
CA ASP A 162 6.20 6.36 31.43
C ASP A 162 6.93 5.02 31.20
N VAL A 163 6.58 4.33 30.11
CA VAL A 163 7.17 3.00 29.77
C VAL A 163 8.69 3.03 29.59
N ARG A 164 9.28 4.22 29.42
CA ARG A 164 10.74 4.42 29.33
C ARG A 164 11.45 4.25 30.68
N GLU A 165 10.72 4.40 31.79
CA GLU A 165 11.24 4.37 33.16
C GLU A 165 11.06 2.98 33.79
N GLU A 166 11.90 2.03 33.42
CA GLU A 166 11.78 0.60 33.77
C GLU A 166 11.43 0.34 35.24
N SER A 167 12.20 0.90 36.20
CA SER A 167 11.96 0.67 37.62
C SER A 167 10.58 1.16 38.10
N GLN A 168 10.06 2.23 37.51
CA GLN A 168 8.72 2.74 37.84
C GLN A 168 7.63 1.83 37.26
N VAL A 169 7.84 1.33 36.04
CA VAL A 169 6.94 0.36 35.38
C VAL A 169 6.88 -0.93 36.20
N GLU A 170 8.02 -1.47 36.60
CA GLU A 170 8.11 -2.68 37.42
C GLU A 170 7.40 -2.50 38.77
N GLN A 171 7.68 -1.41 39.48
CA GLN A 171 7.04 -1.11 40.76
C GLN A 171 5.51 -0.96 40.60
N ALA A 172 5.06 -0.23 39.59
CA ALA A 172 3.63 0.02 39.37
C ALA A 172 2.88 -1.24 38.96
N LEU A 173 3.44 -2.06 38.06
CA LEU A 173 2.83 -3.33 37.64
C LEU A 173 2.80 -4.34 38.79
N GLY A 174 3.90 -4.46 39.55
CA GLY A 174 3.95 -5.31 40.74
C GLY A 174 2.93 -4.90 41.79
N ALA A 175 2.81 -3.60 42.08
CA ALA A 175 1.80 -3.07 42.99
C ALA A 175 0.36 -3.27 42.47
N ALA A 176 0.16 -3.29 41.15
CA ALA A 176 -1.13 -3.57 40.52
C ALA A 176 -1.49 -5.06 40.49
N GLY A 177 -0.58 -5.94 40.90
CA GLY A 177 -0.79 -7.38 40.99
C GLY A 177 -0.41 -8.17 39.73
N LEU A 178 0.48 -7.64 38.88
CA LEU A 178 1.05 -8.40 37.77
C LEU A 178 1.83 -9.62 38.31
N ASP A 179 1.49 -10.81 37.82
CA ASP A 179 2.18 -12.05 38.14
C ASP A 179 3.33 -12.27 37.14
N TRP A 180 4.57 -12.04 37.56
CA TRP A 180 5.75 -12.13 36.69
C TRP A 180 5.98 -13.53 36.09
N ALA A 181 5.46 -14.59 36.71
CA ALA A 181 5.63 -15.96 36.23
C ALA A 181 4.50 -16.41 35.28
N ALA A 182 3.35 -15.73 35.30
CA ALA A 182 2.21 -16.12 34.50
C ALA A 182 2.41 -15.81 33.01
N PRO A 183 1.83 -16.62 32.11
CA PRO A 183 1.81 -16.33 30.68
C PRO A 183 1.28 -14.93 30.41
N THR A 184 2.08 -14.10 29.72
CA THR A 184 1.77 -12.69 29.50
C THR A 184 1.91 -12.31 28.03
N LEU A 185 0.82 -11.89 27.41
CA LEU A 185 0.89 -11.18 26.13
C LEU A 185 1.25 -9.72 26.40
N ILE A 186 2.23 -9.22 25.68
CA ILE A 186 2.62 -7.80 25.71
C ILE A 186 2.23 -7.21 24.36
N LEU A 187 1.45 -6.15 24.35
CA LEU A 187 1.00 -5.48 23.14
C LEU A 187 1.65 -4.10 23.03
N SER A 188 2.23 -3.81 21.87
CA SER A 188 2.69 -2.48 21.49
C SER A 188 2.21 -2.14 20.08
N GLU A 189 1.16 -1.33 19.99
CA GLU A 189 0.50 -1.00 18.73
C GLU A 189 0.78 0.47 18.33
N VAL A 190 1.84 0.70 17.56
CA VAL A 190 2.35 2.03 17.16
C VAL A 190 2.79 2.87 18.37
N VAL A 191 3.77 2.37 19.13
CA VAL A 191 4.21 2.96 20.40
C VAL A 191 5.73 3.09 20.49
N LEU A 192 6.45 1.97 20.33
CA LEU A 192 7.91 1.91 20.36
C LEU A 192 8.55 2.77 19.27
N THR A 193 7.86 2.96 18.14
CA THR A 193 8.32 3.80 17.02
C THR A 193 8.50 5.28 17.39
N TYR A 194 7.72 5.79 18.37
CA TYR A 194 7.75 7.19 18.77
C TYR A 194 8.85 7.55 19.77
N MET A 195 9.49 6.55 20.40
CA MET A 195 10.61 6.79 21.32
C MET A 195 11.94 6.55 20.62
N GLU A 196 12.97 7.32 21.00
CA GLU A 196 14.32 7.10 20.49
C GLU A 196 14.74 5.64 20.65
N THR A 197 15.49 5.12 19.67
CA THR A 197 15.75 3.68 19.54
C THR A 197 16.32 3.04 20.81
N ARG A 198 17.16 3.75 21.56
CA ARG A 198 17.70 3.28 22.85
C ARG A 198 16.61 2.96 23.88
N TRP A 199 15.53 3.75 23.91
CA TRP A 199 14.43 3.56 24.85
C TRP A 199 13.53 2.42 24.41
N SER A 200 13.19 2.33 23.12
CA SER A 200 12.38 1.20 22.65
C SER A 200 13.14 -0.12 22.73
N ASP A 201 14.45 -0.13 22.49
CA ASP A 201 15.30 -1.30 22.72
C ASP A 201 15.37 -1.69 24.19
N ALA A 202 15.44 -0.72 25.10
CA ALA A 202 15.37 -0.99 26.54
C ALA A 202 14.03 -1.62 26.92
N VAL A 203 12.91 -1.12 26.38
CA VAL A 203 11.58 -1.70 26.59
C VAL A 203 11.49 -3.15 26.14
N ILE A 204 11.96 -3.45 24.93
CA ILE A 204 11.99 -4.81 24.39
C ILE A 204 12.85 -5.73 25.28
N SER A 205 13.98 -5.21 25.78
CA SER A 205 14.94 -5.99 26.59
C SER A 205 14.41 -6.30 27.99
N TRP A 206 13.86 -5.31 28.70
CA TRP A 206 13.33 -5.56 30.03
C TRP A 206 12.09 -6.45 29.97
N ALA A 207 11.24 -6.28 28.94
CA ALA A 207 10.07 -7.14 28.75
C ALA A 207 10.48 -8.60 28.62
N ALA A 208 11.50 -8.90 27.79
CA ALA A 208 12.05 -10.24 27.68
C ALA A 208 12.59 -10.72 29.03
N ARG A 209 13.35 -9.89 29.76
CA ARG A 209 14.02 -10.28 31.02
C ARG A 209 13.04 -10.55 32.16
N LEU A 210 12.02 -9.71 32.34
CA LEU A 210 11.10 -9.77 33.47
C LEU A 210 9.96 -10.77 33.27
N LEU A 211 9.64 -11.14 32.02
CA LEU A 211 8.50 -12.01 31.70
C LEU A 211 8.96 -13.29 30.96
N PRO A 212 9.29 -14.37 31.68
CA PRO A 212 9.89 -15.59 31.13
C PRO A 212 8.93 -16.48 30.33
N GLN A 213 7.62 -16.25 30.43
CA GLN A 213 6.58 -16.87 29.60
C GLN A 213 5.76 -15.78 28.91
N SER A 214 6.26 -15.24 27.81
CA SER A 214 5.64 -14.07 27.18
C SER A 214 5.58 -14.14 25.66
N LEU A 215 4.62 -13.39 25.11
CA LEU A 215 4.47 -13.13 23.69
C LEU A 215 4.38 -11.62 23.50
N LEU A 216 5.38 -10.99 22.89
CA LEU A 216 5.35 -9.58 22.52
C LEU A 216 4.83 -9.42 21.09
N VAL A 217 3.71 -8.72 20.95
CA VAL A 217 3.04 -8.38 19.70
C VAL A 217 3.32 -6.92 19.37
N VAL A 218 3.87 -6.65 18.18
CA VAL A 218 4.20 -5.30 17.72
C VAL A 218 3.61 -5.02 16.35
N TYR A 219 2.84 -3.93 16.24
CA TYR A 219 2.33 -3.41 14.96
C TYR A 219 2.90 -2.00 14.74
N GLU A 220 3.81 -1.82 13.78
CA GLU A 220 4.47 -0.52 13.52
C GLU A 220 4.84 -0.35 12.04
N GLN A 221 5.42 0.80 11.71
CA GLN A 221 5.90 1.14 10.37
C GLN A 221 7.25 0.47 10.03
N ILE A 222 7.50 0.26 8.73
CA ILE A 222 8.77 -0.15 8.09
C ILE A 222 8.96 0.58 6.74
N ARG A 223 10.06 0.30 6.05
CA ARG A 223 10.47 0.77 4.72
C ARG A 223 10.55 2.30 4.62
N PRO A 224 11.55 2.95 5.25
CA PRO A 224 11.65 4.41 5.26
C PRO A 224 12.16 5.02 3.95
N ASP A 225 12.82 4.22 3.10
CA ASP A 225 13.70 4.77 2.06
C ASP A 225 13.06 4.88 0.68
N ASP A 226 11.95 4.16 0.43
CA ASP A 226 11.22 4.22 -0.83
C ASP A 226 10.36 5.49 -0.94
N ALA A 227 9.65 5.64 -2.07
CA ALA A 227 8.86 6.83 -2.35
C ALA A 227 7.74 7.07 -1.32
N PHE A 228 7.01 6.03 -0.93
CA PHE A 228 5.92 6.12 0.05
C PHE A 228 6.51 6.34 1.45
N GLY A 229 7.54 5.59 1.82
CA GLY A 229 8.25 5.70 3.09
C GLY A 229 8.75 7.11 3.37
N ARG A 230 9.30 7.80 2.36
CA ARG A 230 9.74 9.20 2.49
C ARG A 230 8.58 10.17 2.72
N VAL A 231 7.46 10.00 2.02
CA VAL A 231 6.25 10.82 2.24
C VAL A 231 5.69 10.59 3.65
N MET A 232 5.63 9.34 4.10
CA MET A 232 5.23 8.96 5.45
C MET A 232 6.14 9.62 6.51
N LEU A 233 7.47 9.53 6.34
CA LEU A 233 8.42 10.14 7.27
C LEU A 233 8.29 11.67 7.32
N GLN A 234 8.09 12.32 6.18
CA GLN A 234 7.86 13.77 6.12
C GLN A 234 6.58 14.17 6.86
N HIS A 235 5.51 13.38 6.77
CA HIS A 235 4.27 13.60 7.51
C HIS A 235 4.50 13.57 9.03
N PHE A 236 5.11 12.51 9.54
CA PHE A 236 5.40 12.38 10.98
C PHE A 236 6.41 13.42 11.47
N HIS A 237 7.33 13.87 10.62
CA HIS A 237 8.20 14.99 10.92
C HIS A 237 7.43 16.30 11.11
N LYS A 238 6.49 16.62 10.20
CA LYS A 238 5.63 17.81 10.29
C LYS A 238 4.74 17.81 11.53
N LEU A 239 4.31 16.63 11.98
CA LEU A 239 3.52 16.47 13.21
C LEU A 239 4.34 16.49 14.50
N ASN A 240 5.66 16.68 14.44
CA ASN A 240 6.57 16.57 15.59
C ASN A 240 6.52 15.20 16.31
N SER A 241 6.17 14.13 15.59
CA SER A 241 6.04 12.76 16.09
C SER A 241 6.92 11.79 15.29
N ARG A 242 8.22 12.11 15.25
CA ARG A 242 9.23 11.39 14.45
C ARG A 242 9.23 9.88 14.74
N LEU A 243 9.34 9.08 13.70
CA LEU A 243 9.55 7.63 13.78
C LEU A 243 11.05 7.34 13.91
N HIS A 244 11.48 6.84 15.07
CA HIS A 244 12.90 6.78 15.44
C HIS A 244 13.60 5.48 15.01
N ALA A 245 12.92 4.34 15.21
CA ALA A 245 13.50 3.02 15.02
C ALA A 245 13.86 2.72 13.55
N LEU A 246 13.13 3.33 12.60
CA LEU A 246 13.22 3.03 11.17
C LEU A 246 14.62 3.18 10.56
N ARG A 247 15.46 4.07 11.09
CA ARG A 247 16.84 4.23 10.58
C ARG A 247 17.72 3.02 10.89
N GLN A 248 17.48 2.34 12.01
CA GLN A 248 18.27 1.17 12.44
C GLN A 248 17.59 -0.14 12.06
N TYR A 249 16.25 -0.15 12.06
CA TYR A 249 15.44 -1.33 11.81
C TYR A 249 14.44 -1.05 10.68
N PRO A 250 14.92 -0.90 9.43
CA PRO A 250 14.10 -0.42 8.31
C PRO A 250 13.11 -1.46 7.78
N ASP A 251 13.37 -2.76 7.95
CA ASP A 251 12.59 -3.82 7.33
C ASP A 251 12.25 -4.97 8.31
N THR A 252 11.49 -5.96 7.84
CA THR A 252 11.06 -7.11 8.65
C THR A 252 12.22 -7.97 9.14
N ALA A 253 13.31 -8.09 8.37
CA ALA A 253 14.49 -8.86 8.76
C ALA A 253 15.29 -8.15 9.86
N ALA A 254 15.45 -6.83 9.75
CA ALA A 254 16.08 -5.99 10.76
C ALA A 254 15.25 -5.95 12.06
N GLN A 255 13.91 -5.87 11.96
CA GLN A 255 13.04 -5.99 13.13
C GLN A 255 13.13 -7.38 13.75
N ARG A 256 13.18 -8.47 12.98
CA ARG A 256 13.37 -9.82 13.56
C ARG A 256 14.68 -9.92 14.32
N ARG A 257 15.78 -9.46 13.71
CA ARG A 257 17.12 -9.42 14.34
C ARG A 257 17.08 -8.65 15.65
N ARG A 258 16.46 -7.46 15.64
CA ARG A 258 16.31 -6.60 16.82
C ARG A 258 15.77 -7.38 18.01
N PHE A 259 14.67 -8.12 17.87
CA PHE A 259 14.04 -8.78 19.02
C PHE A 259 14.90 -9.95 19.52
N LEU A 260 15.49 -10.72 18.61
CA LEU A 260 16.41 -11.81 18.99
C LEU A 260 17.62 -11.28 19.77
N ASP A 261 18.23 -10.18 19.30
CA ASP A 261 19.37 -9.53 19.95
C ASP A 261 19.01 -8.94 21.33
N LYS A 262 17.72 -8.64 21.58
CA LYS A 262 17.21 -8.13 22.86
C LYS A 262 16.67 -9.23 23.79
N GLY A 263 16.99 -10.49 23.52
CA GLY A 263 16.76 -11.60 24.45
C GLY A 263 15.44 -12.35 24.25
N TRP A 264 14.76 -12.16 23.12
CA TRP A 264 13.64 -13.00 22.70
C TRP A 264 14.14 -14.28 22.02
N GLU A 265 13.47 -15.42 22.24
CA GLU A 265 13.96 -16.74 21.80
C GLU A 265 13.58 -17.03 20.35
N GLN A 266 12.36 -16.66 19.97
CA GLN A 266 11.86 -16.79 18.60
C GLN A 266 11.11 -15.53 18.20
N CYS A 267 11.13 -15.21 16.91
CA CYS A 267 10.49 -14.03 16.38
C CYS A 267 10.03 -14.24 14.94
N VAL A 268 8.77 -13.90 14.66
CA VAL A 268 8.17 -13.89 13.33
C VAL A 268 7.67 -12.48 13.04
N CYS A 269 8.05 -11.93 11.89
CA CYS A 269 7.70 -10.58 11.45
C CYS A 269 7.24 -10.63 10.00
N VAL A 270 6.05 -10.11 9.71
CA VAL A 270 5.45 -10.08 8.37
C VAL A 270 4.85 -8.71 8.09
N ASP A 271 4.91 -8.27 6.83
CA ASP A 271 4.20 -7.06 6.41
C ASP A 271 2.68 -7.32 6.33
N MET A 272 1.90 -6.24 6.16
CA MET A 272 0.43 -6.38 6.16
C MET A 272 -0.14 -6.91 4.86
N ASN A 273 0.60 -6.92 3.76
CA ASN A 273 0.17 -7.63 2.56
C ASN A 273 0.23 -9.14 2.79
N HIS A 274 1.33 -9.62 3.36
CA HIS A 274 1.49 -11.01 3.72
C HIS A 274 0.42 -11.45 4.73
N PHE A 275 0.16 -10.66 5.76
CA PHE A 275 -0.90 -10.96 6.71
C PHE A 275 -2.29 -10.98 6.06
N PHE A 276 -2.66 -9.94 5.29
CA PHE A 276 -3.99 -9.83 4.70
C PHE A 276 -4.25 -10.93 3.65
N LEU A 277 -3.27 -11.19 2.77
CA LEU A 277 -3.41 -12.18 1.71
C LEU A 277 -3.20 -13.62 2.21
N GLY A 278 -2.41 -13.82 3.28
CA GLY A 278 -2.07 -15.15 3.80
C GLY A 278 -2.92 -15.65 4.97
N LEU A 279 -3.36 -14.76 5.87
CA LEU A 279 -3.98 -15.15 7.14
C LEU A 279 -5.47 -14.75 7.27
N VAL A 280 -5.93 -13.77 6.50
CA VAL A 280 -7.36 -13.42 6.44
C VAL A 280 -8.03 -14.33 5.41
N SER A 281 -9.17 -14.95 5.75
CA SER A 281 -9.87 -15.84 4.82
C SER A 281 -10.41 -15.08 3.61
N GLU A 282 -10.56 -15.77 2.47
CA GLU A 282 -11.15 -15.17 1.26
C GLU A 282 -12.55 -14.62 1.48
N GLU A 283 -13.37 -15.31 2.28
CA GLU A 283 -14.71 -14.85 2.67
C GLU A 283 -14.65 -13.50 3.41
N GLU A 284 -13.76 -13.39 4.39
CA GLU A 284 -13.61 -12.17 5.19
C GLU A 284 -13.03 -11.02 4.35
N ARG A 285 -12.08 -11.31 3.45
CA ARG A 285 -11.60 -10.32 2.48
C ARG A 285 -12.73 -9.83 1.57
N GLY A 286 -13.54 -10.74 1.03
CA GLY A 286 -14.69 -10.41 0.20
C GLY A 286 -15.73 -9.58 0.94
N ARG A 287 -16.02 -9.89 2.21
CA ARG A 287 -16.89 -9.09 3.07
C ARG A 287 -16.37 -7.67 3.20
N VAL A 288 -15.13 -7.50 3.64
CA VAL A 288 -14.47 -6.19 3.82
C VAL A 288 -14.43 -5.39 2.51
N GLU A 289 -14.18 -6.06 1.39
CA GLU A 289 -14.13 -5.42 0.09
C GLU A 289 -15.47 -4.89 -0.39
N SER A 290 -16.57 -5.50 0.06
CA SER A 290 -17.94 -5.13 -0.30
C SER A 290 -18.53 -3.97 0.52
N LEU A 291 -17.91 -3.59 1.65
CA LEU A 291 -18.45 -2.57 2.57
C LEU A 291 -18.54 -1.17 1.97
N GLU A 292 -17.55 -0.78 1.17
CA GLU A 292 -17.45 0.56 0.59
C GLU A 292 -16.84 0.50 -0.82
N PRO A 293 -17.28 1.35 -1.76
CA PRO A 293 -16.63 1.50 -3.06
C PRO A 293 -15.15 1.85 -2.90
N PHE A 294 -14.27 1.11 -3.58
CA PHE A 294 -12.83 1.24 -3.43
C PHE A 294 -12.06 1.10 -4.74
N ASP A 295 -11.16 2.06 -4.99
CA ASP A 295 -10.30 2.06 -6.17
C ASP A 295 -8.87 2.58 -5.94
N GLU A 296 -8.44 2.71 -4.68
CA GLU A 296 -7.08 3.17 -4.30
C GLU A 296 -6.15 1.96 -4.03
N HIS A 297 -6.11 0.99 -4.95
CA HIS A 297 -5.41 -0.29 -4.75
C HIS A 297 -3.89 -0.11 -4.58
N GLU A 298 -3.28 0.76 -5.39
CA GLU A 298 -1.86 1.13 -5.29
C GLU A 298 -1.49 1.59 -3.87
N GLU A 299 -2.30 2.49 -3.32
CA GLU A 299 -2.13 3.04 -1.98
C GLU A 299 -2.34 2.02 -0.87
N TRP A 300 -3.31 1.12 -1.05
CA TRP A 300 -3.58 0.05 -0.12
C TRP A 300 -2.39 -0.90 0.03
N HIS A 301 -1.84 -1.38 -1.08
CA HIS A 301 -0.68 -2.27 -1.05
C HIS A 301 0.57 -1.56 -0.57
N GLN A 302 0.79 -0.30 -0.95
CA GLN A 302 1.90 0.49 -0.41
C GLN A 302 1.77 0.66 1.10
N LYS A 303 0.60 1.08 1.62
CA LYS A 303 0.37 1.13 3.07
C LYS A 303 0.67 -0.21 3.72
N CYS A 304 0.23 -1.31 3.14
CA CYS A 304 0.42 -2.63 3.73
C CYS A 304 1.88 -3.10 3.70
N SER A 305 2.69 -2.69 2.71
CA SER A 305 4.14 -2.95 2.68
C SER A 305 4.93 -2.10 3.69
N HIS A 306 4.34 -1.00 4.16
CA HIS A 306 4.96 -0.04 5.07
C HIS A 306 4.56 -0.21 6.54
N TYR A 307 3.78 -1.23 6.84
CA TYR A 307 3.44 -1.63 8.20
C TYR A 307 3.72 -3.12 8.35
N PHE A 308 4.04 -3.54 9.57
CA PHE A 308 4.25 -4.94 9.90
C PHE A 308 3.48 -5.33 11.15
N ILE A 309 3.27 -6.64 11.29
CA ILE A 309 2.90 -7.29 12.56
C ILE A 309 4.02 -8.27 12.92
N LEU A 310 4.46 -8.23 14.17
CA LEU A 310 5.53 -9.05 14.71
C LEU A 310 5.03 -9.76 15.96
N THR A 311 5.40 -11.03 16.10
CA THR A 311 5.28 -11.80 17.33
C THR A 311 6.67 -12.28 17.73
N ALA A 312 7.09 -11.97 18.95
CA ALA A 312 8.30 -12.51 19.56
C ALA A 312 7.89 -13.27 20.82
N CYS A 313 8.47 -14.45 21.04
CA CYS A 313 8.13 -15.26 22.20
C CYS A 313 9.35 -15.55 23.07
N ARG A 314 9.08 -15.74 24.35
CA ARG A 314 9.99 -16.30 25.34
C ARG A 314 9.23 -17.37 26.11
N GLY A 315 9.75 -18.58 26.14
CA GLY A 315 9.08 -19.73 26.75
C GLY A 315 8.37 -20.63 25.73
N ALA A 316 8.38 -21.93 26.03
CA ALA A 316 7.84 -22.95 25.13
C ALA A 316 6.32 -22.85 24.92
N LEU A 317 5.56 -22.45 25.96
CA LEU A 317 4.10 -22.33 25.85
C LEU A 317 3.70 -21.23 24.87
N THR A 318 4.34 -20.06 24.94
CA THR A 318 3.99 -18.91 24.11
C THR A 318 4.52 -19.02 22.68
N ALA A 319 5.48 -19.90 22.42
CA ALA A 319 5.93 -20.24 21.07
C ALA A 319 4.79 -20.78 20.18
N ALA A 320 3.82 -21.49 20.77
CA ALA A 320 2.64 -21.97 20.04
C ALA A 320 1.68 -20.85 19.61
N ALA A 321 1.87 -19.62 20.10
CA ALA A 321 1.08 -18.44 19.75
C ALA A 321 1.79 -17.49 18.77
N LEU A 322 2.97 -17.87 18.25
CA LEU A 322 3.63 -17.10 17.19
C LEU A 322 2.79 -17.06 15.91
N LEU A 323 2.95 -15.99 15.15
CA LEU A 323 2.47 -15.93 13.77
C LEU A 323 3.08 -17.09 12.96
N PRO A 324 2.33 -17.66 12.01
CA PRO A 324 2.89 -18.63 11.09
C PRO A 324 4.02 -18.00 10.28
N HIS A 325 5.07 -18.78 10.03
CA HIS A 325 6.12 -18.37 9.10
C HIS A 325 5.56 -18.19 7.69
N PRO A 326 6.04 -17.19 6.92
CA PRO A 326 5.66 -17.03 5.53
C PRO A 326 5.87 -18.31 4.73
N ALA A 327 4.81 -18.81 4.09
CA ALA A 327 4.91 -19.92 3.15
C ALA A 327 5.95 -19.58 2.07
N GLY A 328 6.94 -20.46 1.87
CA GLY A 328 8.05 -20.23 0.94
C GLY A 328 9.37 -19.78 1.58
N THR A 329 9.40 -19.47 2.89
CA THR A 329 10.66 -19.36 3.64
C THR A 329 11.20 -20.74 3.99
N ARG A 330 11.59 -21.52 2.98
CA ARG A 330 12.60 -22.56 3.24
C ARG A 330 13.80 -21.82 3.80
N SER A 331 14.25 -22.21 4.99
CA SER A 331 15.63 -21.98 5.42
C SER A 331 16.49 -22.25 4.19
N VAL A 332 17.19 -21.22 3.72
CA VAL A 332 18.31 -21.44 2.80
C VAL A 332 19.34 -22.15 3.65
N SER A 333 19.17 -23.47 3.81
CA SER A 333 20.29 -24.35 4.13
C SER A 333 21.33 -24.03 3.08
N SER A 334 22.54 -23.72 3.53
CA SER A 334 23.72 -23.46 2.72
C SER A 334 24.00 -24.63 1.77
N GLY A 335 23.26 -24.67 0.66
CA GLY A 335 23.63 -25.39 -0.56
C GLY A 335 24.81 -24.69 -1.22
N PRO A 336 25.54 -25.37 -2.12
CA PRO A 336 26.75 -24.82 -2.70
C PRO A 336 26.43 -23.48 -3.35
N SER A 337 27.24 -22.48 -3.00
CA SER A 337 27.21 -21.14 -3.57
C SER A 337 27.20 -21.24 -5.09
N VAL A 338 26.03 -21.05 -5.70
CA VAL A 338 25.93 -20.68 -7.10
C VAL A 338 26.47 -19.25 -7.14
N SER A 339 27.61 -19.07 -7.80
CA SER A 339 28.18 -17.76 -8.07
C SER A 339 27.08 -16.83 -8.62
N PRO A 340 26.84 -15.65 -8.03
CA PRO A 340 25.80 -14.75 -8.51
C PRO A 340 26.12 -14.38 -9.96
N SER A 341 25.22 -14.72 -10.88
CA SER A 341 25.23 -14.08 -12.20
C SER A 341 25.22 -12.57 -11.96
N PRO A 342 26.05 -11.78 -12.66
CA PRO A 342 26.08 -10.35 -12.46
C PRO A 342 24.67 -9.78 -12.65
N SER A 343 24.18 -9.06 -11.65
CA SER A 343 22.92 -8.32 -11.79
C SER A 343 23.04 -7.38 -12.98
N PRO A 344 22.01 -7.26 -13.83
CA PRO A 344 22.07 -6.35 -14.95
C PRO A 344 22.32 -4.91 -14.46
N PRO A 345 22.98 -4.07 -15.26
CA PRO A 345 23.21 -2.67 -14.88
C PRO A 345 21.88 -1.94 -14.69
N ALA A 346 21.84 -1.01 -13.74
CA ALA A 346 20.69 -0.15 -13.55
C ALA A 346 20.46 0.74 -14.78
N LEU A 347 19.20 0.89 -15.19
CA LEU A 347 18.83 1.72 -16.33
C LEU A 347 18.74 3.18 -15.91
N SER A 348 19.35 4.06 -16.70
CA SER A 348 19.40 5.48 -16.41
C SER A 348 18.02 6.12 -16.56
N VAL A 349 17.60 6.85 -15.53
CA VAL A 349 16.43 7.73 -15.57
C VAL A 349 16.89 9.18 -15.42
N ARG A 350 16.44 10.05 -16.33
CA ARG A 350 16.84 11.46 -16.36
C ARG A 350 15.65 12.41 -16.50
N PRO A 351 15.70 13.62 -15.92
CA PRO A 351 14.70 14.65 -16.17
C PRO A 351 14.57 14.95 -17.66
N VAL A 352 13.35 15.23 -18.11
CA VAL A 352 13.10 15.66 -19.48
C VAL A 352 13.34 17.17 -19.58
N PRO A 353 14.20 17.66 -20.48
CA PRO A 353 14.41 19.09 -20.64
C PRO A 353 13.17 19.75 -21.24
N ALA A 354 12.79 20.90 -20.66
CA ALA A 354 11.83 21.80 -21.29
C ALA A 354 12.50 22.48 -22.51
N ALA A 355 11.74 22.71 -23.57
CA ALA A 355 12.24 23.43 -24.74
C ALA A 355 12.61 24.89 -24.39
N VAL A 356 13.72 25.39 -24.95
CA VAL A 356 14.23 26.75 -24.70
C VAL A 356 13.73 27.69 -25.80
N GLY A 357 13.03 28.76 -25.41
CA GLY A 357 12.61 29.86 -26.30
C GLY A 357 11.18 29.76 -26.84
N GLY A 358 10.33 30.70 -26.44
CA GLY A 358 8.98 30.94 -26.97
C GLY A 358 8.45 32.30 -26.48
N LEU A 359 7.61 32.97 -27.29
CA LEU A 359 7.01 34.28 -26.97
C LEU A 359 6.34 34.30 -25.58
N GLU A 360 6.28 35.48 -24.95
CA GLU A 360 5.56 35.73 -23.70
C GLU A 360 4.14 35.10 -23.75
N GLY A 361 3.86 34.17 -22.83
CA GLY A 361 2.55 33.50 -22.70
C GLY A 361 2.48 32.01 -23.05
N LEU A 362 3.61 31.34 -23.36
CA LEU A 362 3.65 29.89 -23.67
C LEU A 362 4.34 29.08 -22.55
N GLU A 363 3.55 28.24 -21.86
CA GLU A 363 3.91 27.48 -20.64
C GLU A 363 4.97 26.37 -20.86
N GLY A 364 5.80 26.09 -19.85
CA GLY A 364 6.82 25.03 -19.85
C GLY A 364 6.26 23.59 -19.77
N LEU A 365 6.97 22.67 -19.10
CA LEU A 365 6.45 21.32 -18.77
C LEU A 365 5.47 21.32 -17.57
N GLU A 366 4.85 22.46 -17.31
CA GLU A 366 3.97 22.68 -16.16
C GLU A 366 2.62 21.97 -16.35
N GLY A 367 2.03 21.50 -15.25
CA GLY A 367 0.72 20.84 -15.26
C GLY A 367 0.69 19.43 -15.86
N LEU A 368 1.84 18.80 -16.06
CA LEU A 368 1.98 17.37 -16.41
C LEU A 368 2.02 16.45 -15.17
N GLU A 369 1.99 17.04 -13.98
CA GLU A 369 1.77 16.29 -12.74
C GLU A 369 0.34 15.74 -12.73
N GLY A 370 0.21 14.46 -12.40
CA GLY A 370 -1.10 13.83 -12.28
C GLY A 370 -1.02 12.32 -12.33
N LEU A 371 -2.11 11.69 -11.93
CA LEU A 371 -2.26 10.23 -11.91
C LEU A 371 -3.50 9.81 -12.69
N ALA A 372 -3.53 8.55 -13.08
CA ALA A 372 -4.65 7.91 -13.76
C ALA A 372 -5.06 8.59 -15.07
N MET A 373 -4.12 9.27 -15.73
CA MET A 373 -4.26 9.81 -17.07
C MET A 373 -4.19 8.68 -18.11
N ALA A 374 -4.68 8.95 -19.31
CA ALA A 374 -4.40 8.12 -20.48
C ALA A 374 -3.51 8.87 -21.47
N SER A 375 -2.62 8.14 -22.12
CA SER A 375 -1.68 8.66 -23.11
C SER A 375 -1.76 7.87 -24.41
N THR A 376 -1.50 8.52 -25.54
CA THR A 376 -1.19 7.85 -26.80
C THR A 376 -0.28 8.73 -27.65
N SER A 377 0.73 8.13 -28.26
CA SER A 377 1.49 8.76 -29.34
C SER A 377 0.62 8.89 -30.59
N LEU A 378 0.47 10.11 -31.11
CA LEU A 378 -0.27 10.40 -32.34
C LEU A 378 0.63 10.28 -33.58
N ARG A 379 1.89 10.70 -33.43
CA ARG A 379 2.99 10.55 -34.39
C ARG A 379 4.31 10.80 -33.64
N PRO A 380 5.48 10.48 -34.23
CA PRO A 380 6.76 10.85 -33.65
C PRO A 380 6.78 12.33 -33.22
N GLY A 381 7.21 12.55 -31.97
CA GLY A 381 7.24 13.86 -31.32
C GLY A 381 5.89 14.49 -30.94
N LEU A 382 4.76 13.78 -31.02
CA LEU A 382 3.42 14.29 -30.68
C LEU A 382 2.64 13.30 -29.81
N ILE A 383 2.46 13.62 -28.52
CA ILE A 383 1.76 12.76 -27.56
C ILE A 383 0.51 13.47 -27.05
N LEU A 384 -0.62 12.76 -27.03
CA LEU A 384 -1.86 13.20 -26.40
C LEU A 384 -1.96 12.63 -25.00
N LEU A 385 -2.27 13.48 -24.02
CA LEU A 385 -2.68 13.12 -22.67
C LEU A 385 -4.13 13.57 -22.41
N THR A 386 -4.90 12.73 -21.72
CA THR A 386 -6.30 13.03 -21.40
C THR A 386 -6.69 12.58 -20.00
N GLY A 387 -7.61 13.33 -19.40
CA GLY A 387 -8.22 13.03 -18.10
C GLY A 387 -7.23 13.00 -16.94
N GLY A 388 -7.49 12.15 -15.95
CA GLY A 388 -6.67 12.00 -14.75
C GLY A 388 -7.00 13.00 -13.63
N SER A 389 -6.15 12.99 -12.60
CA SER A 389 -6.24 13.90 -11.46
C SER A 389 -4.89 14.53 -11.16
N SER A 390 -4.90 15.84 -10.90
CA SER A 390 -3.73 16.65 -10.56
C SER A 390 -3.95 17.41 -9.24
N ARG A 391 -3.04 18.31 -8.86
CA ARG A 391 -3.27 19.21 -7.70
C ARG A 391 -4.46 20.14 -7.90
N GLY A 392 -4.78 20.50 -9.15
CA GLY A 392 -5.97 21.28 -9.50
C GLY A 392 -7.27 20.49 -9.42
N GLY A 393 -7.22 19.23 -8.97
CA GLY A 393 -8.36 18.31 -8.94
C GLY A 393 -8.44 17.45 -10.18
N ARG A 394 -9.63 16.91 -10.43
CA ARG A 394 -9.89 16.04 -11.58
C ARG A 394 -10.18 16.89 -12.81
N GLY A 395 -9.42 16.69 -13.88
CA GLY A 395 -9.50 17.50 -15.09
C GLY A 395 -10.14 16.74 -16.25
N ALA A 396 -10.90 17.45 -17.09
CA ALA A 396 -11.38 16.94 -18.38
C ALA A 396 -10.50 17.43 -19.56
N ALA A 397 -9.70 18.48 -19.36
CA ALA A 397 -8.88 19.09 -20.40
C ALA A 397 -7.75 18.15 -20.84
N GLY A 398 -7.62 17.98 -22.16
CA GLY A 398 -6.49 17.27 -22.75
C GLY A 398 -5.24 18.15 -22.74
N ARG A 399 -4.08 17.49 -22.87
CA ARG A 399 -2.80 18.15 -23.12
C ARG A 399 -2.10 17.46 -24.26
N VAL A 400 -1.38 18.22 -25.07
CA VAL A 400 -0.51 17.68 -26.10
C VAL A 400 0.93 18.00 -25.74
N LEU A 401 1.78 16.98 -25.72
CA LEU A 401 3.22 17.17 -25.64
C LEU A 401 3.79 17.18 -27.06
N LEU A 402 4.52 18.24 -27.35
CA LEU A 402 5.19 18.48 -28.63
C LEU A 402 6.70 18.41 -28.40
N ARG A 403 7.39 17.63 -29.22
CA ARG A 403 8.85 17.70 -29.31
C ARG A 403 9.23 18.99 -30.03
N ALA A 404 10.14 19.77 -29.44
CA ALA A 404 10.66 21.01 -29.98
C ALA A 404 12.20 21.01 -29.92
N GLN A 405 12.85 22.06 -30.43
CA GLN A 405 14.31 22.17 -30.34
C GLN A 405 14.74 22.16 -28.86
N GLY A 406 15.63 21.24 -28.50
CA GLY A 406 16.20 21.13 -27.16
C GLY A 406 15.31 20.48 -26.10
N GLY A 407 14.07 20.07 -26.39
CA GLY A 407 13.21 19.45 -25.36
C GLY A 407 11.76 19.19 -25.76
N TRP A 408 10.90 19.11 -24.75
CA TRP A 408 9.45 18.96 -24.91
C TRP A 408 8.73 20.22 -24.41
N ARG A 409 7.56 20.49 -25.00
CA ARG A 409 6.62 21.53 -24.55
C ARG A 409 5.22 20.95 -24.40
N SER A 410 4.46 21.43 -23.41
CA SER A 410 3.06 21.07 -23.21
C SER A 410 2.15 22.16 -23.75
N VAL A 411 1.07 21.78 -24.43
CA VAL A 411 0.04 22.71 -24.89
C VAL A 411 -1.32 22.21 -24.40
N GLY A 412 -2.07 23.10 -23.75
CA GLY A 412 -3.44 22.83 -23.35
C GLY A 412 -4.33 22.61 -24.57
N VAL A 413 -5.29 21.71 -24.44
CA VAL A 413 -6.20 21.36 -25.53
C VAL A 413 -7.60 21.76 -25.12
N GLU A 414 -8.22 22.65 -25.89
CA GLU A 414 -9.65 22.91 -25.79
C GLU A 414 -10.42 21.79 -26.48
N PRO A 415 -11.23 21.01 -25.74
CA PRO A 415 -12.04 19.99 -26.38
C PRO A 415 -13.25 20.65 -27.06
N ALA A 416 -13.59 20.18 -28.27
CA ALA A 416 -14.80 20.65 -28.97
C ALA A 416 -16.11 20.15 -28.33
N ALA A 417 -16.04 19.16 -27.42
CA ALA A 417 -17.18 18.62 -26.68
C ALA A 417 -16.78 18.27 -25.24
N ASP A 418 -17.76 18.21 -24.33
CA ASP A 418 -17.51 17.78 -22.95
C ASP A 418 -17.21 16.27 -22.88
N LEU A 419 -15.97 15.94 -22.53
CA LEU A 419 -15.52 14.57 -22.31
C LEU A 419 -15.85 14.05 -20.91
N GLY A 420 -16.32 14.91 -20.01
CA GLY A 420 -16.47 14.62 -18.61
C GLY A 420 -15.15 14.30 -17.90
N VAL A 421 -15.22 14.24 -16.59
CA VAL A 421 -14.09 13.85 -15.74
C VAL A 421 -13.92 12.33 -15.79
N ARG A 422 -12.70 11.87 -16.12
CA ARG A 422 -12.37 10.45 -16.26
C ARG A 422 -10.98 10.14 -15.72
N LEU A 423 -10.87 8.99 -15.04
CA LEU A 423 -9.63 8.45 -14.50
C LEU A 423 -9.56 6.97 -14.90
N HIS A 424 -8.35 6.46 -15.13
CA HIS A 424 -8.10 5.07 -15.50
C HIS A 424 -8.89 4.61 -16.75
N HIS A 425 -9.15 5.53 -17.67
CA HIS A 425 -9.59 5.23 -19.05
C HIS A 425 -8.38 4.90 -19.93
N THR A 426 -8.65 4.47 -21.16
CA THR A 426 -7.61 4.22 -22.17
C THR A 426 -7.68 5.27 -23.28
N ALA A 427 -6.54 5.52 -23.92
CA ALA A 427 -6.43 6.30 -25.15
C ALA A 427 -5.62 5.46 -26.12
N THR A 428 -6.17 5.20 -27.31
CA THR A 428 -5.55 4.33 -28.31
C THR A 428 -5.59 5.03 -29.65
N ARG A 429 -4.43 5.19 -30.30
CA ARG A 429 -4.36 5.69 -31.67
C ARG A 429 -4.98 4.66 -32.63
N LEU A 430 -5.92 5.12 -33.46
CA LEU A 430 -6.53 4.30 -34.51
C LEU A 430 -5.79 4.47 -35.85
N PRO A 431 -5.75 3.44 -36.72
CA PRO A 431 -5.25 3.56 -38.08
C PRO A 431 -6.03 4.61 -38.90
N GLY A 432 -5.37 5.27 -39.86
CA GLY A 432 -6.02 6.22 -40.77
C GLY A 432 -6.30 7.64 -40.22
N GLY A 433 -6.01 7.91 -38.94
CA GLY A 433 -6.11 9.24 -38.37
C GLY A 433 -4.80 10.02 -38.47
N GLY A 434 -4.71 10.99 -39.39
CA GLY A 434 -3.60 11.93 -39.44
C GLY A 434 -3.80 13.05 -40.47
N SER A 435 -4.14 14.25 -40.00
CA SER A 435 -3.90 15.49 -40.75
C SER A 435 -2.57 16.11 -40.29
N GLU A 436 -1.86 16.80 -41.20
CA GLU A 436 -0.63 17.53 -40.86
C GLU A 436 -0.91 18.62 -39.81
N VAL A 437 -0.45 18.40 -38.58
CA VAL A 437 -0.58 19.40 -37.51
C VAL A 437 0.62 20.36 -37.56
N ARG A 438 0.39 21.59 -38.03
CA ARG A 438 1.31 22.74 -37.93
C ARG A 438 0.69 23.81 -37.03
N GLU A 439 1.35 24.07 -35.89
CA GLU A 439 1.13 25.13 -34.88
C GLU A 439 -0.31 25.44 -34.38
N ALA A 440 -0.46 25.52 -33.05
CA ALA A 440 -1.71 25.52 -32.29
C ALA A 440 -2.59 24.27 -32.52
N VAL A 441 -2.47 23.27 -31.62
CA VAL A 441 -3.24 22.03 -31.72
C VAL A 441 -4.62 22.21 -31.09
N LYS A 442 -5.62 22.58 -31.90
CA LYS A 442 -7.03 22.45 -31.50
C LYS A 442 -7.46 21.00 -31.74
N LEU A 443 -7.64 20.21 -30.68
CA LEU A 443 -8.23 18.87 -30.84
C LEU A 443 -9.76 18.99 -30.84
N CYS A 444 -10.35 18.70 -31.99
CA CYS A 444 -11.76 18.41 -32.03
C CYS A 444 -11.98 17.00 -31.47
N VAL A 445 -12.85 16.88 -30.47
CA VAL A 445 -13.24 15.57 -29.94
C VAL A 445 -14.73 15.43 -30.15
N GLU A 446 -15.11 14.42 -30.94
CA GLU A 446 -16.50 14.13 -31.28
C GLU A 446 -16.85 12.72 -30.81
N PRO A 447 -17.99 12.55 -30.11
CA PRO A 447 -18.49 11.21 -29.78
C PRO A 447 -18.69 10.40 -31.07
N THR A 448 -18.03 9.24 -31.14
CA THR A 448 -18.27 8.29 -32.23
C THR A 448 -19.37 7.33 -31.82
N VAL A 449 -20.51 7.39 -32.51
CA VAL A 449 -21.60 6.42 -32.30
C VAL A 449 -21.16 5.07 -32.85
N CYS A 450 -21.14 4.07 -31.97
CA CYS A 450 -20.86 2.67 -32.34
C CYS A 450 -22.14 1.85 -32.15
N SER A 451 -22.40 0.91 -33.06
CA SER A 451 -23.54 -0.03 -32.96
C SER A 451 -23.13 -1.37 -32.33
N GLY A 452 -24.07 -2.28 -32.11
CA GLY A 452 -23.80 -3.60 -31.52
C GLY A 452 -23.79 -3.61 -29.98
N GLU A 453 -23.32 -4.71 -29.40
CA GLU A 453 -23.28 -4.90 -27.94
C GLU A 453 -21.97 -4.37 -27.35
N ALA A 454 -22.00 -3.12 -26.88
CA ALA A 454 -20.85 -2.51 -26.24
C ALA A 454 -20.54 -3.16 -24.87
N PRO A 455 -19.25 -3.21 -24.46
CA PRO A 455 -18.90 -3.66 -23.13
C PRO A 455 -19.57 -2.79 -22.04
N PRO A 456 -19.92 -3.36 -20.88
CA PRO A 456 -20.40 -2.58 -19.75
C PRO A 456 -19.38 -1.50 -19.32
N PRO A 457 -19.86 -0.37 -18.73
CA PRO A 457 -18.98 0.68 -18.22
C PRO A 457 -17.91 0.13 -17.28
N ARG A 458 -16.65 0.49 -17.56
CA ARG A 458 -15.48 -0.07 -16.87
C ARG A 458 -14.32 0.91 -16.84
N TRP A 459 -13.42 0.72 -15.88
CA TRP A 459 -12.16 1.45 -15.76
C TRP A 459 -11.01 0.47 -15.47
N ARG A 460 -9.76 0.94 -15.55
CA ARG A 460 -8.53 0.11 -15.38
C ARG A 460 -8.45 -1.08 -16.35
N HIS A 461 -9.21 -1.04 -17.45
CA HIS A 461 -9.11 -1.97 -18.56
C HIS A 461 -7.91 -1.58 -19.44
N SER A 462 -7.50 -2.49 -20.30
CA SER A 462 -6.56 -2.20 -21.38
C SER A 462 -7.28 -2.19 -22.72
N ALA A 463 -6.72 -1.44 -23.68
CA ALA A 463 -7.22 -1.41 -25.04
C ALA A 463 -6.02 -1.39 -26.01
N ALA A 464 -6.16 -2.09 -27.13
CA ALA A 464 -5.12 -2.21 -28.14
C ALA A 464 -5.74 -2.39 -29.53
N VAL A 465 -5.12 -1.85 -30.57
CA VAL A 465 -5.51 -2.15 -31.94
C VAL A 465 -4.95 -3.51 -32.34
N VAL A 466 -5.82 -4.40 -32.82
CA VAL A 466 -5.48 -5.72 -33.31
C VAL A 466 -6.10 -5.94 -34.68
N SER A 467 -5.26 -6.04 -35.72
CA SER A 467 -5.74 -6.06 -37.11
C SER A 467 -6.66 -4.86 -37.40
N ASN A 468 -7.95 -5.08 -37.69
CA ASN A 468 -8.95 -4.04 -37.93
C ASN A 468 -9.90 -3.80 -36.74
N PHE A 469 -9.54 -4.29 -35.55
CA PHE A 469 -10.37 -4.22 -34.36
C PHE A 469 -9.71 -3.39 -33.27
N LEU A 470 -10.51 -2.64 -32.53
CA LEU A 470 -10.12 -2.22 -31.18
C LEU A 470 -10.49 -3.33 -30.21
N PHE A 471 -9.48 -3.95 -29.63
CA PHE A 471 -9.62 -4.95 -28.58
C PHE A 471 -9.65 -4.27 -27.22
N VAL A 472 -10.58 -4.70 -26.36
CA VAL A 472 -10.70 -4.29 -24.96
C VAL A 472 -10.74 -5.52 -24.08
N PHE A 473 -9.92 -5.54 -23.02
CA PHE A 473 -9.88 -6.65 -22.08
C PHE A 473 -9.89 -6.19 -20.62
N GLY A 474 -10.65 -6.94 -19.83
CA GLY A 474 -10.68 -6.83 -18.37
C GLY A 474 -11.09 -5.46 -17.85
N GLY A 475 -10.41 -5.01 -16.80
CA GLY A 475 -10.81 -3.85 -16.01
C GLY A 475 -11.76 -4.23 -14.88
N LYS A 476 -12.47 -3.26 -14.34
CA LYS A 476 -13.46 -3.46 -13.28
C LYS A 476 -14.62 -2.50 -13.43
N ASN A 477 -15.73 -2.83 -12.76
CA ASN A 477 -16.91 -1.99 -12.73
C ASN A 477 -17.52 -1.95 -11.32
N GLN A 478 -18.70 -1.35 -11.16
CA GLN A 478 -19.37 -1.24 -9.86
C GLN A 478 -19.82 -2.59 -9.28
N ARG A 479 -20.05 -3.60 -10.13
CA ARG A 479 -20.57 -4.93 -9.76
C ARG A 479 -19.47 -5.97 -9.60
N GLU A 480 -18.41 -5.87 -10.40
CA GLU A 480 -17.34 -6.86 -10.50
C GLU A 480 -15.98 -6.24 -10.22
N ALA A 481 -15.27 -6.82 -9.24
CA ALA A 481 -13.94 -6.39 -8.83
C ALA A 481 -12.88 -6.56 -9.92
N ALA A 482 -13.07 -7.54 -10.82
CA ALA A 482 -12.23 -7.77 -11.99
C ALA A 482 -13.01 -8.47 -13.11
N LEU A 483 -12.87 -7.96 -14.33
CA LEU A 483 -13.49 -8.47 -15.56
C LEU A 483 -12.46 -9.28 -16.37
N GLY A 484 -12.93 -10.22 -17.19
CA GLY A 484 -12.07 -11.10 -18.01
C GLY A 484 -12.63 -11.34 -19.41
N ASP A 485 -13.59 -10.53 -19.84
CA ASP A 485 -14.18 -10.59 -21.17
C ASP A 485 -13.28 -9.95 -22.23
N SER A 486 -13.34 -10.49 -23.45
CA SER A 486 -12.64 -10.01 -24.64
C SER A 486 -13.65 -9.33 -25.56
N CYS A 487 -13.54 -8.01 -25.75
CA CYS A 487 -14.47 -7.25 -26.57
C CYS A 487 -13.78 -6.69 -27.81
N PHE A 488 -14.46 -6.72 -28.95
CA PHE A 488 -13.90 -6.27 -30.23
C PHE A 488 -14.83 -5.26 -30.90
N LEU A 489 -14.32 -4.07 -31.17
CA LEU A 489 -14.99 -3.07 -31.99
C LEU A 489 -14.38 -3.11 -33.39
N ASP A 490 -15.19 -3.48 -34.40
CA ASP A 490 -14.81 -3.36 -35.81
C ASP A 490 -14.67 -1.88 -36.16
N LEU A 491 -13.48 -1.47 -36.59
CA LEU A 491 -13.16 -0.06 -36.83
C LEU A 491 -13.76 0.47 -38.14
N ASP A 492 -13.97 -0.40 -39.13
CA ASP A 492 -14.59 -0.01 -40.40
C ASP A 492 -16.10 0.13 -40.23
N GLN A 493 -16.74 -0.86 -39.60
CA GLN A 493 -18.18 -0.88 -39.39
C GLN A 493 -18.63 -0.02 -38.19
N ARG A 494 -17.68 0.38 -37.33
CA ARG A 494 -17.95 1.03 -36.03
C ARG A 494 -18.99 0.24 -35.24
N ARG A 495 -18.81 -1.08 -35.20
CA ARG A 495 -19.75 -2.02 -34.59
C ARG A 495 -19.04 -2.94 -33.62
N TRP A 496 -19.55 -3.04 -32.40
CA TRP A 496 -19.12 -4.06 -31.46
C TRP A 496 -19.56 -5.42 -31.98
N THR A 497 -18.59 -6.33 -32.08
CA THR A 497 -18.78 -7.65 -32.67
C THR A 497 -18.30 -8.73 -31.72
N HIS A 498 -18.96 -9.89 -31.81
CA HIS A 498 -18.53 -11.08 -31.10
C HIS A 498 -17.66 -11.92 -32.03
N LEU A 499 -16.37 -11.99 -31.73
CA LEU A 499 -15.43 -12.86 -32.43
C LEU A 499 -15.20 -14.14 -31.61
N PRO A 500 -15.07 -15.31 -32.25
CA PRO A 500 -14.64 -16.52 -31.55
C PRO A 500 -13.28 -16.29 -30.88
N VAL A 501 -13.21 -16.59 -29.59
CA VAL A 501 -11.94 -16.59 -28.84
C VAL A 501 -11.78 -17.96 -28.21
N GLU A 502 -10.80 -18.70 -28.71
CA GLU A 502 -10.45 -20.06 -28.29
C GLU A 502 -9.30 -20.04 -27.26
N GLY A 503 -8.96 -21.21 -26.73
CA GLY A 503 -7.83 -21.36 -25.80
C GLY A 503 -8.15 -21.00 -24.35
N ALA A 504 -7.13 -21.03 -23.51
CA ALA A 504 -7.25 -20.77 -22.08
C ALA A 504 -7.14 -19.26 -21.80
N ALA A 505 -8.29 -18.60 -21.60
CA ALA A 505 -8.32 -17.17 -21.31
C ALA A 505 -7.60 -16.84 -20.00
N PRO A 506 -6.87 -15.71 -19.94
CA PRO A 506 -6.29 -15.21 -18.70
C PRO A 506 -7.37 -14.95 -17.65
N GLU A 507 -7.04 -15.13 -16.36
CA GLU A 507 -8.00 -14.85 -15.29
C GLU A 507 -8.48 -13.38 -15.31
N PRO A 508 -9.73 -13.10 -14.85
CA PRO A 508 -10.27 -11.74 -14.75
C PRO A 508 -9.35 -10.82 -13.96
N ARG A 509 -9.02 -9.66 -14.53
CA ARG A 509 -8.01 -8.74 -13.99
C ARG A 509 -8.22 -7.29 -14.39
N HIS A 510 -7.67 -6.37 -13.61
CA HIS A 510 -7.59 -4.94 -13.94
C HIS A 510 -6.18 -4.40 -13.74
N SER A 511 -5.92 -3.17 -14.19
CA SER A 511 -4.62 -2.50 -14.08
C SER A 511 -3.46 -3.30 -14.68
N HIS A 512 -3.73 -4.11 -15.70
CA HIS A 512 -2.74 -4.87 -16.49
C HIS A 512 -2.35 -4.08 -17.74
N SER A 513 -1.37 -4.56 -18.49
CA SER A 513 -1.02 -4.02 -19.81
C SER A 513 -1.45 -4.97 -20.92
N ALA A 514 -1.88 -4.41 -22.05
CA ALA A 514 -2.09 -5.12 -23.31
C ALA A 514 -1.42 -4.35 -24.44
N CYS A 515 -0.59 -5.03 -25.24
CA CYS A 515 0.16 -4.42 -26.33
C CYS A 515 -0.07 -5.19 -27.64
N PRO A 516 -0.26 -4.51 -28.79
CA PRO A 516 -0.30 -5.19 -30.09
C PRO A 516 0.97 -6.00 -30.34
N PHE A 517 0.84 -7.25 -30.80
CA PHE A 517 1.97 -8.09 -31.17
C PHE A 517 1.59 -9.12 -32.23
N ARG A 518 2.31 -9.13 -33.37
CA ARG A 518 2.16 -10.09 -34.49
C ARG A 518 0.70 -10.37 -34.91
N GLY A 519 -0.08 -9.30 -35.10
CA GLY A 519 -1.49 -9.39 -35.50
C GLY A 519 -2.46 -9.76 -34.37
N GLY A 520 -1.94 -9.94 -33.16
CA GLY A 520 -2.62 -10.25 -31.92
C GLY A 520 -2.29 -9.25 -30.80
N VAL A 521 -2.36 -9.72 -29.54
CA VAL A 521 -2.07 -8.92 -28.34
C VAL A 521 -1.24 -9.74 -27.36
N VAL A 522 -0.28 -9.11 -26.69
CA VAL A 522 0.35 -9.65 -25.48
C VAL A 522 -0.22 -8.96 -24.25
N LEU A 523 -0.64 -9.74 -23.27
CA LEU A 523 -1.12 -9.30 -21.97
C LEU A 523 -0.08 -9.63 -20.90
N PHE A 524 0.12 -8.73 -19.93
CA PHE A 524 1.00 -8.99 -18.78
C PHE A 524 0.46 -8.40 -17.48
N GLY A 525 0.58 -9.21 -16.41
CA GLY A 525 0.36 -8.80 -15.02
C GLY A 525 -1.07 -8.35 -14.71
N GLY A 526 -1.19 -7.42 -13.76
CA GLY A 526 -2.46 -6.88 -13.28
C GLY A 526 -2.85 -7.36 -11.88
N LEU A 527 -4.07 -7.01 -11.48
CA LEU A 527 -4.66 -7.43 -10.22
C LEU A 527 -5.89 -8.30 -10.49
N GLY A 528 -5.87 -9.54 -10.00
CA GLY A 528 -7.00 -10.47 -10.09
C GLY A 528 -8.00 -10.29 -8.95
N ARG A 529 -9.04 -11.15 -8.91
CA ARG A 529 -10.09 -11.12 -7.88
C ARG A 529 -9.57 -11.36 -6.45
N ARG A 530 -8.44 -12.07 -6.32
CA ARG A 530 -7.81 -12.33 -5.01
C ARG A 530 -7.03 -11.15 -4.43
N GLY A 531 -6.87 -10.06 -5.19
CA GLY A 531 -6.12 -8.88 -4.76
C GLY A 531 -4.60 -9.02 -4.80
N ALA A 532 -4.04 -10.22 -5.02
CA ALA A 532 -2.61 -10.40 -5.23
C ALA A 532 -2.18 -9.97 -6.65
N PRO A 533 -1.05 -9.26 -6.82
CA PRO A 533 -0.51 -8.94 -8.14
C PRO A 533 -0.19 -10.19 -8.96
N LEU A 534 -0.45 -10.12 -10.26
CA LEU A 534 -0.21 -11.18 -11.23
C LEU A 534 1.12 -10.93 -11.96
N GLY A 535 1.80 -12.00 -12.35
CA GLY A 535 3.09 -11.96 -13.06
C GLY A 535 3.12 -12.85 -14.30
N ASP A 536 1.96 -13.32 -14.76
CA ASP A 536 1.81 -14.12 -15.97
C ASP A 536 1.77 -13.24 -17.23
N ALA A 537 2.22 -13.83 -18.33
CA ALA A 537 2.04 -13.29 -19.68
C ALA A 537 1.15 -14.22 -20.51
N ALA A 538 0.30 -13.64 -21.34
CA ALA A 538 -0.55 -14.38 -22.27
C ALA A 538 -0.56 -13.72 -23.65
N LEU A 539 -0.65 -14.53 -24.69
CA LEU A 539 -0.72 -14.11 -26.08
C LEU A 539 -2.11 -14.41 -26.63
N LEU A 540 -2.79 -13.40 -27.15
CA LEU A 540 -3.96 -13.56 -28.00
C LEU A 540 -3.49 -13.54 -29.46
N ARG A 541 -3.58 -14.65 -30.17
CA ARG A 541 -3.13 -14.75 -31.57
C ARG A 541 -4.31 -14.91 -32.52
N PRO A 542 -4.21 -14.46 -33.79
CA PRO A 542 -5.19 -14.84 -34.80
C PRO A 542 -5.33 -16.37 -34.87
N ALA A 543 -6.57 -16.87 -34.85
CA ALA A 543 -6.80 -18.31 -34.89
C ALA A 543 -6.38 -18.88 -36.26
N GLY A 544 -5.82 -20.10 -36.28
CA GLY A 544 -5.41 -20.79 -37.51
C GLY A 544 -6.57 -21.06 -38.48
N SER A 545 -7.81 -21.02 -38.00
CA SER A 545 -9.05 -21.10 -38.79
C SER A 545 -9.31 -19.87 -39.67
N GLY A 546 -8.54 -18.78 -39.49
CA GLY A 546 -8.76 -17.50 -40.16
C GLY A 546 -9.96 -16.71 -39.65
N ARG A 547 -10.63 -17.18 -38.59
CA ARG A 547 -11.75 -16.49 -37.94
C ARG A 547 -11.52 -16.42 -36.44
N GLY A 548 -11.44 -15.21 -35.90
CA GLY A 548 -11.30 -14.98 -34.45
C GLY A 548 -9.86 -15.12 -33.95
N PHE A 549 -9.73 -15.43 -32.66
CA PHE A 549 -8.46 -15.42 -31.94
C PHE A 549 -8.32 -16.63 -31.00
N CYS A 550 -7.11 -16.92 -30.53
CA CYS A 550 -6.81 -17.98 -29.57
C CYS A 550 -5.87 -17.46 -28.47
N TRP A 551 -6.20 -17.72 -27.21
CA TRP A 551 -5.33 -17.44 -26.07
C TRP A 551 -4.33 -18.56 -25.83
N GLU A 552 -3.07 -18.17 -25.67
CA GLU A 552 -1.94 -19.02 -25.33
C GLU A 552 -1.19 -18.43 -24.13
N ALA A 553 -0.90 -19.26 -23.13
CA ALA A 553 -0.03 -18.84 -22.03
C ALA A 553 1.42 -18.73 -22.51
N LEU A 554 2.12 -17.65 -22.16
CA LEU A 554 3.56 -17.52 -22.40
C LEU A 554 4.31 -17.99 -21.16
N ASP A 555 5.06 -19.09 -21.28
CA ASP A 555 5.95 -19.56 -20.21
C ASP A 555 7.19 -18.66 -20.14
N VAL A 556 7.22 -17.77 -19.14
CA VAL A 556 8.29 -16.80 -18.96
C VAL A 556 9.27 -17.29 -17.88
N ARG A 557 10.55 -17.37 -18.23
CA ARG A 557 11.62 -17.86 -17.35
C ARG A 557 12.85 -16.95 -17.36
N PRO A 558 13.36 -16.53 -16.18
CA PRO A 558 12.71 -16.64 -14.87
C PRO A 558 11.34 -15.91 -14.84
N PRO A 559 10.42 -16.25 -13.93
CA PRO A 559 9.17 -15.52 -13.77
C PRO A 559 9.44 -14.05 -13.42
N PRO A 560 8.85 -13.08 -14.15
CA PRO A 560 8.96 -11.67 -13.81
C PRO A 560 8.29 -11.36 -12.47
N VAL A 561 8.66 -10.25 -11.83
CA VAL A 561 8.03 -9.84 -10.57
C VAL A 561 6.56 -9.48 -10.80
N PRO A 562 5.60 -10.14 -10.11
CA PRO A 562 4.18 -9.84 -10.24
C PRO A 562 3.85 -8.40 -9.90
N ARG A 563 3.10 -7.71 -10.77
CA ARG A 563 2.85 -6.27 -10.67
C ARG A 563 1.57 -5.82 -11.39
N TYR A 564 1.07 -4.67 -11.00
CA TYR A 564 -0.07 -3.99 -11.64
C TYR A 564 0.13 -2.48 -11.66
N SER A 565 -0.67 -1.74 -12.43
CA SER A 565 -0.51 -0.29 -12.62
C SER A 565 0.82 0.09 -13.26
N HIS A 566 1.49 -0.89 -13.88
CA HIS A 566 2.66 -0.72 -14.73
C HIS A 566 2.24 -0.25 -16.12
N ARG A 567 3.23 0.08 -16.94
CA ARG A 567 3.06 0.29 -18.38
C ARG A 567 3.90 -0.71 -19.15
N ALA A 568 3.49 -1.05 -20.37
CA ALA A 568 4.28 -1.92 -21.21
C ALA A 568 4.30 -1.46 -22.67
N HIS A 569 5.37 -1.82 -23.38
CA HIS A 569 5.60 -1.54 -24.79
C HIS A 569 6.24 -2.75 -25.46
N VAL A 570 5.85 -3.01 -26.71
CA VAL A 570 6.51 -4.02 -27.55
C VAL A 570 7.58 -3.32 -28.40
N MET A 571 8.81 -3.81 -28.29
CA MET A 571 9.99 -3.32 -29.02
C MET A 571 10.66 -4.51 -29.71
N GLY A 572 10.45 -4.66 -31.01
CA GLY A 572 10.79 -5.89 -31.72
C GLY A 572 10.01 -7.08 -31.16
N ASP A 573 10.73 -8.14 -30.76
CA ASP A 573 10.15 -9.33 -30.11
C ASP A 573 10.19 -9.26 -28.56
N LYS A 574 10.52 -8.09 -27.99
CA LYS A 574 10.62 -7.90 -26.54
C LYS A 574 9.43 -7.10 -26.00
N LEU A 575 8.83 -7.57 -24.92
CA LEU A 575 7.88 -6.82 -24.11
C LEU A 575 8.63 -6.14 -22.97
N VAL A 576 8.63 -4.81 -22.97
CA VAL A 576 9.25 -3.98 -21.93
C VAL A 576 8.17 -3.52 -20.97
N VAL A 577 8.24 -3.95 -19.71
CA VAL A 577 7.27 -3.66 -18.65
C VAL A 577 7.93 -2.74 -17.61
N VAL A 578 7.39 -1.53 -17.43
CA VAL A 578 7.99 -0.47 -16.60
C VAL A 578 7.10 -0.15 -15.40
N GLY A 579 7.71 -0.05 -14.23
CA GLY A 579 7.04 0.44 -13.02
C GLY A 579 5.98 -0.52 -12.49
N GLY A 580 4.91 0.05 -11.96
CA GLY A 580 3.80 -0.63 -11.30
C GLY A 580 3.96 -0.71 -9.79
N VAL A 581 3.05 -1.43 -9.14
CA VAL A 581 3.12 -1.80 -7.74
C VAL A 581 3.36 -3.29 -7.64
N TRP A 582 4.40 -3.67 -6.90
CA TRP A 582 4.63 -5.03 -6.43
C TRP A 582 4.92 -5.03 -4.93
N LEU A 583 4.58 -6.12 -4.24
CA LEU A 583 4.42 -6.09 -2.77
C LEU A 583 5.74 -5.93 -1.99
N HIS A 584 6.87 -6.29 -2.59
CA HIS A 584 8.20 -6.27 -1.96
C HIS A 584 9.21 -5.45 -2.77
N ALA A 585 8.89 -4.19 -3.05
CA ALA A 585 9.82 -3.27 -3.71
C ALA A 585 10.80 -2.66 -2.72
N ASP A 586 12.10 -2.74 -3.03
CA ASP A 586 13.17 -2.12 -2.23
C ASP A 586 13.51 -0.70 -2.69
N GLY A 587 12.75 -0.16 -3.65
CA GLY A 587 12.94 1.16 -4.23
C GLY A 587 11.89 1.46 -5.31
N VAL A 588 12.24 2.32 -6.28
CA VAL A 588 11.35 2.56 -7.44
C VAL A 588 11.21 1.29 -8.26
N PRO A 589 9.99 0.80 -8.49
CA PRO A 589 9.71 -0.33 -9.37
C PRO A 589 10.38 -0.16 -10.76
N GLY A 590 11.26 -1.10 -11.09
CA GLY A 590 12.07 -1.11 -12.30
C GLY A 590 11.42 -1.72 -13.54
N VAL A 591 12.22 -2.31 -14.41
CA VAL A 591 11.85 -2.73 -15.76
C VAL A 591 12.03 -4.23 -15.94
N ALA A 592 10.98 -4.94 -16.30
CA ALA A 592 11.08 -6.31 -16.80
C ALA A 592 11.15 -6.28 -18.33
N VAL A 593 12.12 -6.98 -18.93
CA VAL A 593 12.17 -7.22 -20.37
C VAL A 593 11.91 -8.69 -20.60
N ILE A 594 10.85 -9.01 -21.35
CA ILE A 594 10.42 -10.37 -21.65
C ILE A 594 10.59 -10.59 -23.15
N ASP A 595 11.45 -11.52 -23.54
CA ASP A 595 11.62 -11.94 -24.91
C ASP A 595 10.49 -12.90 -25.28
N MET A 596 9.54 -12.44 -26.10
CA MET A 596 8.33 -13.20 -26.41
C MET A 596 8.58 -14.36 -27.39
N ALA A 597 9.75 -14.41 -28.03
CA ALA A 597 10.14 -15.51 -28.91
C ALA A 597 10.73 -16.69 -28.12
N THR A 598 11.51 -16.39 -27.07
CA THR A 598 12.22 -17.41 -26.28
C THR A 598 11.59 -17.69 -24.92
N GLY A 599 10.73 -16.79 -24.40
CA GLY A 599 10.23 -16.82 -23.03
C GLY A 599 11.26 -16.32 -22.00
N GLY A 600 12.45 -15.89 -22.42
CA GLY A 600 13.47 -15.36 -21.52
C GLY A 600 13.04 -14.04 -20.86
N SER A 601 13.37 -13.82 -19.59
CA SER A 601 13.15 -12.51 -18.95
C SER A 601 14.33 -12.01 -18.14
N VAL A 602 14.43 -10.68 -18.02
CA VAL A 602 15.43 -9.99 -17.19
C VAL A 602 14.77 -8.81 -16.48
N GLU A 603 15.06 -8.64 -15.19
CA GLU A 603 14.61 -7.52 -14.36
C GLU A 603 15.75 -6.52 -14.16
N PHE A 604 15.51 -5.26 -14.48
CA PHE A 604 16.45 -4.16 -14.35
C PHE A 604 15.99 -3.17 -13.29
N SER A 605 16.91 -2.77 -12.40
CA SER A 605 16.68 -1.64 -11.49
C SER A 605 16.81 -0.30 -12.21
N LEU A 606 16.31 0.77 -11.61
CA LEU A 606 16.44 2.13 -12.13
C LEU A 606 17.48 2.94 -11.36
N ASP A 607 18.40 3.56 -12.09
CA ASP A 607 19.21 4.65 -11.54
C ASP A 607 18.38 5.93 -11.57
N THR A 608 18.03 6.40 -10.38
CA THR A 608 17.17 7.56 -10.15
C THR A 608 17.92 8.69 -9.43
N THR A 609 19.25 8.64 -9.41
CA THR A 609 20.09 9.65 -8.74
C THR A 609 19.95 11.04 -9.36
N SER A 610 19.59 11.11 -10.64
CA SER A 610 19.50 12.35 -11.40
C SER A 610 18.10 12.98 -11.45
N VAL A 611 17.09 12.36 -10.83
CA VAL A 611 15.69 12.84 -10.87
C VAL A 611 15.21 13.35 -9.51
N PRO A 612 14.24 14.29 -9.47
CA PRO A 612 13.61 14.69 -8.22
C PRO A 612 12.96 13.50 -7.51
N TRP A 613 13.20 13.41 -6.21
CA TRP A 613 12.64 12.37 -5.34
C TRP A 613 11.61 12.96 -4.38
N PRO A 614 10.51 12.25 -4.06
CA PRO A 614 10.16 10.88 -4.50
C PRO A 614 9.75 10.73 -5.97
N LEU A 615 10.01 9.55 -6.58
CA LEU A 615 9.51 9.15 -7.90
C LEU A 615 8.55 7.95 -7.74
N MET A 616 7.30 8.11 -8.19
CA MET A 616 6.26 7.08 -8.10
C MET A 616 5.81 6.61 -9.48
N LEU A 617 6.20 5.39 -9.87
CA LEU A 617 5.86 4.82 -11.17
C LEU A 617 4.64 3.90 -11.09
N HIS A 618 3.53 4.38 -10.55
CA HIS A 618 2.21 3.75 -10.65
C HIS A 618 1.17 4.81 -11.03
N SER A 619 0.09 4.40 -11.71
CA SER A 619 -0.91 5.32 -12.27
C SER A 619 -0.31 6.40 -13.19
N PHE A 620 0.82 6.10 -13.84
CA PHE A 620 1.56 7.00 -14.72
C PHE A 620 1.31 6.67 -16.20
N CYS A 621 1.72 7.59 -17.07
CA CYS A 621 1.72 7.40 -18.52
C CYS A 621 3.12 7.13 -19.05
N SER A 622 3.21 6.41 -20.16
CA SER A 622 4.48 6.19 -20.83
C SER A 622 4.31 6.06 -22.34
N GLU A 623 5.18 6.69 -23.11
CA GLU A 623 5.19 6.62 -24.57
C GLU A 623 6.62 6.46 -25.09
N THR A 624 6.77 5.79 -26.24
CA THR A 624 8.05 5.71 -26.94
C THR A 624 8.42 7.06 -27.54
N THR A 625 9.71 7.37 -27.53
CA THR A 625 10.27 8.52 -28.24
C THR A 625 10.73 8.12 -29.64
N ASP A 626 11.11 9.10 -30.47
CA ASP A 626 11.49 8.85 -31.87
C ASP A 626 12.74 7.95 -32.04
N SER A 627 13.54 7.74 -30.99
CA SER A 627 14.69 6.83 -31.04
C SER A 627 14.32 5.36 -30.84
N GLU A 628 13.06 5.06 -30.47
CA GLU A 628 12.51 3.74 -30.09
C GLU A 628 13.25 3.00 -28.95
N SER A 629 14.38 3.54 -28.48
CA SER A 629 15.19 3.00 -27.39
C SER A 629 15.07 3.80 -26.09
N GLU A 630 14.12 4.73 -26.02
CA GLU A 630 13.86 5.55 -24.84
C GLU A 630 12.35 5.70 -24.61
N LEU A 631 11.95 5.66 -23.33
CA LEU A 631 10.57 5.88 -22.91
C LEU A 631 10.44 7.22 -22.18
N LEU A 632 9.43 7.98 -22.54
CA LEU A 632 8.99 9.17 -21.81
C LEU A 632 7.95 8.74 -20.77
N LEU A 633 8.24 8.90 -19.49
CA LEU A 633 7.35 8.58 -18.37
C LEU A 633 6.74 9.88 -17.83
N ILE A 634 5.40 9.98 -17.80
CA ILE A 634 4.67 11.22 -17.53
C ILE A 634 3.68 11.00 -16.39
N GLY A 635 3.68 11.90 -15.40
CA GLY A 635 2.83 11.80 -14.23
C GLY A 635 3.19 10.58 -13.35
N GLY A 636 2.20 10.09 -12.60
CA GLY A 636 2.35 9.11 -11.54
C GLY A 636 2.35 9.74 -10.16
N GLY A 637 1.96 8.96 -9.16
CA GLY A 637 1.82 9.39 -7.77
C GLY A 637 0.56 8.89 -7.10
N GLY A 638 0.28 9.45 -5.92
CA GLY A 638 -0.95 9.21 -5.18
C GLY A 638 -0.96 9.76 -3.75
N ASN A 639 -1.96 9.35 -2.98
CA ASN A 639 -2.37 10.02 -1.73
C ASN A 639 -1.57 9.60 -0.49
N CYS A 640 -0.73 8.58 -0.61
CA CYS A 640 0.14 8.03 0.43
C CYS A 640 -0.58 7.79 1.76
N PHE A 641 -1.71 7.08 1.75
CA PHE A 641 -2.52 6.81 2.95
C PHE A 641 -2.92 8.07 3.74
N SER A 642 -3.16 9.19 3.04
CA SER A 642 -3.44 10.51 3.60
C SER A 642 -2.28 11.14 4.41
N PHE A 643 -1.06 10.59 4.32
CA PHE A 643 0.14 11.27 4.83
C PHE A 643 0.46 12.54 4.03
N GLY A 644 0.09 12.55 2.75
CA GLY A 644 0.15 13.68 1.86
C GLY A 644 0.16 13.22 0.41
N THR A 645 -0.55 13.93 -0.47
CA THR A 645 -0.55 13.62 -1.90
C THR A 645 0.80 13.99 -2.51
N HIS A 646 1.45 13.00 -3.13
CA HIS A 646 2.64 13.18 -3.94
C HIS A 646 2.31 12.91 -5.41
N LEU A 647 2.68 13.83 -6.28
CA LEU A 647 2.61 13.68 -7.73
C LEU A 647 3.99 13.91 -8.29
N ASN A 648 4.41 13.11 -9.27
CA ASN A 648 5.68 13.31 -9.94
C ASN A 648 5.67 14.71 -10.60
N PRO A 649 6.61 15.60 -10.24
CA PRO A 649 6.52 17.01 -10.60
C PRO A 649 6.81 17.28 -12.08
N GLN A 650 7.54 16.37 -12.74
CA GLN A 650 7.92 16.51 -14.14
C GLN A 650 8.07 15.14 -14.80
N PRO A 651 7.93 15.06 -16.14
CA PRO A 651 8.25 13.86 -16.89
C PRO A 651 9.73 13.48 -16.75
N VAL A 652 9.99 12.17 -16.85
CA VAL A 652 11.35 11.61 -16.88
C VAL A 652 11.54 10.73 -18.10
N CYS A 653 12.77 10.61 -18.57
CA CYS A 653 13.14 9.76 -19.68
C CYS A 653 13.93 8.56 -19.16
N LEU A 654 13.52 7.37 -19.58
CA LEU A 654 14.15 6.09 -19.28
C LEU A 654 14.91 5.60 -20.51
N ASP A 655 16.22 5.39 -20.37
CA ASP A 655 17.08 4.83 -21.40
C ASP A 655 17.03 3.30 -21.39
N LEU A 656 16.54 2.71 -22.48
CA LEU A 656 16.40 1.26 -22.63
C LEU A 656 17.50 0.63 -23.45
N ARG A 657 18.44 1.40 -24.02
CA ARG A 657 19.51 0.84 -24.86
C ARG A 657 20.25 -0.33 -24.19
N PRO A 658 20.61 -0.29 -22.89
CA PRO A 658 21.27 -1.43 -22.24
C PRO A 658 20.40 -2.68 -22.11
N ALA A 659 19.06 -2.54 -22.18
CA ALA A 659 18.11 -3.62 -21.96
C ALA A 659 17.58 -4.26 -23.26
N LEU A 660 17.82 -3.63 -24.41
CA LEU A 660 17.31 -4.06 -25.71
C LEU A 660 18.37 -4.75 -26.59
N ILE A 661 19.62 -4.83 -26.12
CA ILE A 661 20.74 -5.48 -26.83
C ILE A 661 20.58 -6.99 -26.88
#